data_AF-A0A3R6S417-F1
#
_entry.id   AF-A0A3R6S417-F1
#
_cell.length_a   1.000
_cell.length_b   1.000
_cell.length_c   1.000
_cell.angle_alpha   90.00
_cell.angle_beta   90.00
_cell.angle_gamma   90.00
#
_symmetry.space_group_name_H-M   'P 1'
#
loop_
_entity.id
_entity.type
_entity.pdbx_description
1 polymer ?
#
loop_
_entity_poly.entity_id
_entity_poly.type
_entity_poly.pdbx_seq_one_letter_code
_entity_poly.pdbx_strand_id
1 'polypeptide(L)'
;MKLNNIIGLMSVCSLMGCTAQRDVKNVPDSISGIYPRLAYYNNEGECGTGAVVPWADRLWVITYGPHLPNGSSDKLYEVTPDYQQIVRDESIGGTPANRMIHKESNQLFIGPYAIDQTGKVRVIPYTVMPGRHTGNARHLTDPANKIYYGTMEEGFYEVDVNTLEVKELYQDGNNKQQKKNDTDAGPINDLLPGVHGKGLYSGQGFMFYTNNGEGTQEALRKFDVEAGVLAEWDGKDWKTVRRNQFVEVTGPGGIYGNANPETDPVWATGWDYKSILLGVRDAKKGWSFYRLPKASHSYDGAHGWNTEWPRIRNVGTDMAPDYLMTMHGMFWHFPGTFTADNSAGIRPRSAYLKVIGDFTRWNDQLVFGCDDSAQKEFLNKRKAKGNIEGPGQSNSNLWFTSLAKPDELGPATAEGAVWARESVKANETSEPFLFSGWANRCGWVKNEGKQPVTFTFEVDESGNNRWKTLKSVTVSPGKAASVPFGAMEKGEWIRVKADKNTMATATFSYTSSDNRAMSPAPIYNGLTSVDKDKTTGGLLYGLGDDRRVLGLLANTTVDGKVSETGYYEMGDKLELIRKDDAKTADFIRSKFAIPQQVLSIEEGSVLVVDDLGRRWRLPLGNEQYKNLTEQGVLRICREVATERDLFSCMGTFYELPAENADGYAKIRPVSSHNFRINDYASYRGMLLLTGVTPEEGKDNPHIVISDDGKAAVWVGVIDDLWSLGKPVGQGGPWKDTNVQAGVASDPYLIAFYDKKELSLSHQSDKNVVITVEVDPTGNGDWMDYASYTVKPGEKFVQQLPESFQARWVRFVSDTDTKATAWLEYK
;
A
#
# COMPACT_ATOMS: atom_id res chain seq x y z
N MET A 1 48.70 77.79 -35.46
CA MET A 1 48.08 78.95 -34.78
C MET A 1 47.74 78.51 -33.36
N LYS A 2 48.28 79.20 -32.35
CA LYS A 2 48.09 78.91 -30.92
C LYS A 2 46.64 79.17 -30.51
N LEU A 3 46.07 78.37 -29.60
CA LEU A 3 45.66 78.85 -28.27
C LEU A 3 45.27 77.69 -27.34
N ASN A 4 45.53 77.91 -26.06
CA ASN A 4 45.46 77.00 -24.92
C ASN A 4 44.01 76.75 -24.45
N ASN A 5 43.78 75.64 -23.73
CA ASN A 5 43.26 75.70 -22.35
C ASN A 5 43.40 74.36 -21.60
N ILE A 6 43.57 74.53 -20.29
CA ILE A 6 43.89 73.61 -19.19
C ILE A 6 42.76 72.62 -18.90
N ILE A 7 43.08 71.43 -18.34
CA ILE A 7 42.40 70.64 -17.28
C ILE A 7 43.17 69.30 -17.22
N GLY A 8 43.87 68.91 -16.14
CA GLY A 8 43.34 68.53 -14.82
C GLY A 8 43.45 67.00 -14.69
N LEU A 9 44.55 66.51 -14.10
CA LEU A 9 44.85 65.08 -13.92
C LEU A 9 44.04 64.56 -12.72
N MET A 10 43.11 63.63 -12.94
CA MET A 10 42.41 62.89 -11.88
C MET A 10 42.56 61.39 -12.11
N SER A 11 43.30 60.74 -11.21
CA SER A 11 43.47 59.29 -11.17
C SER A 11 42.17 58.62 -10.71
N VAL A 12 41.61 57.73 -11.53
CA VAL A 12 40.48 56.86 -11.17
C VAL A 12 41.02 55.46 -10.91
N CYS A 13 40.95 55.01 -9.67
CA CYS A 13 41.13 53.61 -9.28
C CYS A 13 39.87 52.82 -9.66
N SER A 14 39.96 51.96 -10.68
CA SER A 14 38.91 51.01 -11.01
C SER A 14 39.07 49.74 -10.16
N LEU A 15 38.18 49.58 -9.17
CA LEU A 15 37.96 48.31 -8.47
C LEU A 15 37.26 47.35 -9.44
N MET A 16 37.96 46.31 -9.89
CA MET A 16 37.34 45.15 -10.55
C MET A 16 36.63 44.31 -9.48
N GLY A 17 35.31 44.38 -9.45
CA GLY A 17 34.47 43.42 -8.72
C GLY A 17 34.40 42.11 -9.51
N CYS A 18 35.08 41.08 -9.02
CA CYS A 18 34.84 39.69 -9.45
C CYS A 18 33.46 39.26 -8.96
N THR A 19 32.43 39.31 -9.81
CA THR A 19 31.19 38.56 -9.58
C THR A 19 31.48 37.09 -9.88
N ALA A 20 31.57 36.27 -8.84
CA ALA A 20 31.56 34.83 -8.96
C ALA A 20 30.25 34.39 -9.63
N GLN A 21 30.38 33.84 -10.84
CA GLN A 21 29.28 33.19 -11.55
C GLN A 21 28.90 31.95 -10.73
N ARG A 22 27.74 31.99 -10.07
CA ARG A 22 27.25 30.90 -9.23
C ARG A 22 26.81 29.74 -10.12
N ASP A 23 27.39 28.56 -9.91
CA ASP A 23 26.90 27.31 -10.49
C ASP A 23 25.51 27.02 -9.92
N VAL A 24 24.46 27.27 -10.71
CA VAL A 24 23.10 26.84 -10.39
C VAL A 24 23.07 25.33 -10.57
N LYS A 25 22.85 24.58 -9.48
CA LYS A 25 22.68 23.12 -9.55
C LYS A 25 21.42 22.83 -10.35
N ASN A 26 21.57 22.25 -11.54
CA ASN A 26 20.43 21.76 -12.32
C ASN A 26 19.83 20.54 -11.61
N VAL A 27 18.71 20.74 -10.93
CA VAL A 27 17.90 19.63 -10.41
C VAL A 27 17.21 18.94 -11.61
N PRO A 28 17.26 17.60 -11.72
CA PRO A 28 16.53 16.90 -12.77
C PRO A 28 15.03 17.21 -12.77
N ASP A 29 14.41 17.25 -13.95
CA ASP A 29 12.96 17.43 -14.10
C ASP A 29 12.14 16.32 -13.42
N SER A 30 12.78 15.16 -13.19
CA SER A 30 12.21 14.03 -12.46
C SER A 30 13.19 13.41 -11.48
N ILE A 31 12.70 13.06 -10.29
CA ILE A 31 13.42 12.27 -9.29
C ILE A 31 12.61 11.00 -9.01
N SER A 32 13.26 9.83 -9.09
CA SER A 32 12.64 8.51 -8.92
C SER A 32 11.40 8.27 -9.79
N GLY A 33 11.31 8.93 -10.95
CA GLY A 33 10.16 8.81 -11.85
C GLY A 33 8.97 9.70 -11.49
N ILE A 34 9.10 10.59 -10.50
CA ILE A 34 8.11 11.61 -10.19
C ILE A 34 8.52 12.92 -10.85
N TYR A 35 7.58 13.58 -11.54
CA TYR A 35 7.76 14.93 -12.07
C TYR A 35 6.98 15.89 -11.17
N PRO A 36 7.61 16.69 -10.30
CA PRO A 36 6.87 17.51 -9.33
C PRO A 36 5.88 18.50 -9.97
N ARG A 37 6.19 18.97 -11.19
CA ARG A 37 5.32 19.85 -12.00
C ARG A 37 4.03 19.19 -12.49
N LEU A 38 3.93 17.85 -12.48
CA LEU A 38 2.72 17.11 -12.85
C LEU A 38 1.76 16.89 -11.67
N ALA A 39 2.15 17.28 -10.46
CA ALA A 39 1.32 17.07 -9.28
C ALA A 39 0.00 17.85 -9.37
N TYR A 40 -1.08 17.15 -9.05
CA TYR A 40 -2.43 17.67 -9.03
C TYR A 40 -2.85 18.01 -7.60
N TYR A 41 -3.74 18.99 -7.50
CA TYR A 41 -4.27 19.54 -6.24
C TYR A 41 -5.77 19.79 -6.40
N ASN A 42 -6.50 19.67 -5.30
CA ASN A 42 -7.92 20.03 -5.23
C ASN A 42 -8.21 20.75 -3.89
N ASN A 43 -9.47 21.05 -3.63
CA ASN A 43 -9.94 21.75 -2.43
C ASN A 43 -10.62 20.80 -1.43
N GLU A 44 -10.67 19.52 -1.76
CA GLU A 44 -11.37 18.48 -1.03
C GLU A 44 -10.40 17.69 -0.13
N GLY A 45 -10.96 16.77 0.68
CA GLY A 45 -10.20 16.04 1.71
C GLY A 45 -9.23 14.98 1.17
N GLU A 46 -9.29 14.64 -0.11
CA GLU A 46 -8.48 13.62 -0.80
C GLU A 46 -8.29 14.05 -2.25
N CYS A 47 -7.17 13.68 -2.87
CA CYS A 47 -6.92 13.94 -4.29
C CYS A 47 -6.14 12.75 -4.88
N GLY A 48 -6.86 11.79 -5.45
CA GLY A 48 -6.26 10.62 -6.10
C GLY A 48 -6.45 10.61 -7.61
N THR A 49 -5.76 9.70 -8.31
CA THR A 49 -6.02 9.44 -9.74
C THR A 49 -7.12 8.40 -9.92
N GLY A 50 -8.22 8.81 -10.58
CA GLY A 50 -9.35 7.99 -11.00
C GLY A 50 -8.99 6.97 -12.08
N ALA A 51 -8.36 7.47 -13.13
CA ALA A 51 -7.98 6.69 -14.29
C ALA A 51 -6.80 7.33 -15.03
N VAL A 52 -5.99 6.49 -15.67
CA VAL A 52 -4.90 6.90 -16.56
C VAL A 52 -4.98 6.11 -17.88
N VAL A 53 -5.13 6.83 -18.99
CA VAL A 53 -5.40 6.22 -20.31
C VAL A 53 -4.60 6.90 -21.43
N PRO A 54 -3.76 6.16 -22.18
CA PRO A 54 -3.18 6.65 -23.42
C PRO A 54 -4.25 6.71 -24.51
N TRP A 55 -4.44 7.88 -25.11
CA TRP A 55 -5.40 8.09 -26.18
C TRP A 55 -5.04 9.32 -27.01
N ALA A 56 -5.15 9.24 -28.33
CA ALA A 56 -4.86 10.33 -29.27
C ALA A 56 -3.47 10.98 -29.05
N ASP A 57 -2.41 10.17 -28.94
CA ASP A 57 -1.02 10.60 -28.72
C ASP A 57 -0.80 11.47 -27.46
N ARG A 58 -1.67 11.28 -26.46
CA ARG A 58 -1.65 11.92 -25.15
C ARG A 58 -1.88 10.90 -24.06
N LEU A 59 -1.50 11.27 -22.85
CA LEU A 59 -1.89 10.56 -21.63
C LEU A 59 -3.00 11.36 -20.95
N TRP A 60 -4.18 10.77 -20.85
CA TRP A 60 -5.33 11.37 -20.17
C TRP A 60 -5.39 10.88 -18.73
N VAL A 61 -5.58 11.83 -17.81
CA VAL A 61 -5.64 11.57 -16.38
C VAL A 61 -6.85 12.29 -15.81
N ILE A 62 -7.65 11.59 -15.00
CA ILE A 62 -8.76 12.19 -14.26
C ILE A 62 -8.50 12.04 -12.77
N THR A 63 -8.65 13.13 -12.00
CA THR A 63 -8.55 13.08 -10.54
C THR A 63 -9.91 13.00 -9.88
N TYR A 64 -9.91 12.64 -8.60
CA TYR A 64 -11.12 12.53 -7.80
C TYR A 64 -10.91 13.04 -6.38
N GLY A 65 -12.02 13.47 -5.75
CA GLY A 65 -12.11 13.74 -4.32
C GLY A 65 -13.04 12.76 -3.59
N PRO A 66 -13.14 12.86 -2.25
CA PRO A 66 -13.87 11.90 -1.41
C PRO A 66 -15.38 12.15 -1.41
N HIS A 67 -16.14 11.24 -2.01
CA HIS A 67 -17.63 11.26 -2.06
C HIS A 67 -18.27 12.51 -2.73
N LEU A 68 -17.96 12.79 -4.00
CA LEU A 68 -18.48 13.94 -4.75
C LEU A 68 -19.34 13.48 -5.96
N PRO A 69 -20.63 13.15 -5.74
CA PRO A 69 -21.52 12.68 -6.81
C PRO A 69 -22.01 13.77 -7.77
N ASN A 70 -21.75 15.05 -7.47
CA ASN A 70 -22.30 16.21 -8.19
C ASN A 70 -21.22 17.15 -8.74
N GLY A 71 -19.97 16.69 -8.84
CA GLY A 71 -18.82 17.49 -9.25
C GLY A 71 -18.00 18.03 -8.08
N SER A 72 -16.81 18.55 -8.39
CA SER A 72 -15.80 19.01 -7.41
C SER A 72 -14.78 19.95 -8.06
N SER A 73 -13.73 20.32 -7.33
CA SER A 73 -12.59 21.05 -7.90
C SER A 73 -11.59 20.18 -8.68
N ASP A 74 -11.76 18.86 -8.69
CA ASP A 74 -10.95 17.90 -9.47
C ASP A 74 -11.01 18.15 -10.98
N LYS A 75 -9.99 17.65 -11.69
CA LYS A 75 -9.77 17.99 -13.09
C LYS A 75 -9.56 16.78 -13.98
N LEU A 76 -9.86 17.00 -15.26
CA LEU A 76 -9.34 16.22 -16.37
C LEU A 76 -8.04 16.89 -16.85
N TYR A 77 -6.98 16.10 -16.96
CA TYR A 77 -5.68 16.51 -17.43
C TYR A 77 -5.33 15.78 -18.72
N GLU A 78 -4.68 16.50 -19.62
CA GLU A 78 -4.01 15.97 -20.80
C GLU A 78 -2.51 16.16 -20.59
N VAL A 79 -1.73 15.08 -20.73
CA VAL A 79 -0.25 15.13 -20.66
C VAL A 79 0.34 14.83 -22.03
N THR A 80 1.18 15.74 -22.51
CA THR A 80 1.87 15.64 -23.80
C THR A 80 3.11 14.72 -23.71
N PRO A 81 3.62 14.18 -24.83
CA PRO A 81 4.82 13.32 -24.82
C PRO A 81 6.09 13.94 -24.22
N ASP A 82 6.21 15.27 -24.19
CA ASP A 82 7.25 16.04 -23.49
C ASP A 82 6.88 16.38 -22.03
N TYR A 83 5.93 15.62 -21.49
CA TYR A 83 5.42 15.68 -20.12
C TYR A 83 4.83 17.05 -19.74
N GLN A 84 4.30 17.85 -20.67
CA GLN A 84 3.55 19.07 -20.30
C GLN A 84 2.15 18.70 -19.87
N GLN A 85 1.68 19.30 -18.78
CA GLN A 85 0.33 19.11 -18.29
C GLN A 85 -0.57 20.24 -18.80
N ILE A 86 -1.70 19.86 -19.39
CA ILE A 86 -2.76 20.76 -19.82
C ILE A 86 -3.99 20.44 -18.95
N VAL A 87 -4.46 21.43 -18.20
CA VAL A 87 -5.71 21.33 -17.46
C VAL A 87 -6.85 21.62 -18.43
N ARG A 88 -7.82 20.71 -18.53
CA ARG A 88 -8.95 20.85 -19.45
C ARG A 88 -10.02 21.77 -18.86
N ASP A 89 -10.40 22.82 -19.60
CA ASP A 89 -11.44 23.76 -19.19
C ASP A 89 -12.82 23.11 -19.06
N GLU A 90 -13.01 21.95 -19.72
CA GLU A 90 -14.22 21.15 -19.65
C GLU A 90 -14.43 20.46 -18.29
N SER A 91 -13.45 20.54 -17.38
CA SER A 91 -13.47 19.84 -16.09
C SER A 91 -14.61 20.25 -15.16
N ILE A 92 -15.43 19.28 -14.75
CA ILE A 92 -16.52 19.41 -13.77
C ILE A 92 -16.27 18.61 -12.46
N GLY A 93 -15.08 18.00 -12.29
CA GLY A 93 -14.67 17.26 -11.10
C GLY A 93 -15.51 16.00 -10.80
N GLY A 94 -15.65 15.66 -9.52
CA GLY A 94 -16.45 14.54 -8.99
C GLY A 94 -15.60 13.43 -8.34
N THR A 95 -16.20 12.25 -8.18
CA THR A 95 -15.47 11.01 -7.83
C THR A 95 -15.49 9.95 -8.94
N PRO A 96 -14.85 10.20 -10.11
CA PRO A 96 -14.79 9.24 -11.21
C PRO A 96 -13.59 8.30 -11.13
N ALA A 97 -13.80 7.02 -11.48
CA ALA A 97 -12.77 6.00 -11.71
C ALA A 97 -13.03 5.16 -12.98
N ASN A 98 -14.12 5.44 -13.68
CA ASN A 98 -14.54 4.76 -14.89
C ASN A 98 -13.70 5.19 -16.10
N ARG A 99 -13.41 4.24 -16.98
CA ARG A 99 -12.82 4.48 -18.29
C ARG A 99 -13.10 3.33 -19.24
N MET A 100 -13.24 3.65 -20.53
CA MET A 100 -13.33 2.67 -21.60
C MET A 100 -12.96 3.33 -22.94
N ILE A 101 -12.15 2.67 -23.75
CA ILE A 101 -11.95 3.05 -25.16
C ILE A 101 -13.00 2.30 -25.99
N HIS A 102 -13.97 3.04 -26.50
CA HIS A 102 -15.07 2.51 -27.28
C HIS A 102 -14.68 2.44 -28.76
N LYS A 103 -14.38 1.23 -29.24
CA LYS A 103 -13.84 0.97 -30.59
C LYS A 103 -14.77 1.45 -31.70
N GLU A 104 -16.07 1.22 -31.54
CA GLU A 104 -17.07 1.48 -32.58
C GLU A 104 -17.28 2.97 -32.84
N SER A 105 -17.12 3.80 -31.82
CA SER A 105 -17.26 5.26 -31.94
C SER A 105 -15.92 5.98 -32.00
N ASN A 106 -14.79 5.26 -31.85
CA ASN A 106 -13.45 5.83 -31.77
C ASN A 106 -13.34 6.96 -30.74
N GLN A 107 -13.80 6.69 -29.52
CA GLN A 107 -13.77 7.64 -28.42
C GLN A 107 -13.26 7.00 -27.13
N LEU A 108 -12.52 7.78 -26.36
CA LEU A 108 -12.25 7.50 -24.95
C LEU A 108 -13.39 8.07 -24.11
N PHE A 109 -14.05 7.21 -23.35
CA PHE A 109 -14.93 7.61 -22.26
C PHE A 109 -14.15 7.51 -20.95
N ILE A 110 -14.04 8.60 -20.20
CA ILE A 110 -13.29 8.68 -18.94
C ILE A 110 -14.02 9.65 -18.01
N GLY A 111 -14.43 9.22 -16.81
CA GLY A 111 -15.31 10.04 -15.99
C GLY A 111 -16.61 10.40 -16.72
N PRO A 112 -17.10 11.64 -16.58
CA PRO A 112 -18.24 12.16 -17.34
C PRO A 112 -17.87 12.64 -18.76
N TYR A 113 -16.66 12.35 -19.25
CA TYR A 113 -16.15 12.91 -20.50
C TYR A 113 -16.12 11.89 -21.64
N ALA A 114 -16.40 12.36 -22.84
CA ALA A 114 -16.19 11.64 -24.10
C ALA A 114 -15.17 12.40 -24.95
N ILE A 115 -14.09 11.74 -25.36
CA ILE A 115 -12.93 12.34 -26.01
C ILE A 115 -12.71 11.66 -27.35
N ASP A 116 -12.79 12.41 -28.44
CA ASP A 116 -12.57 11.85 -29.79
C ASP A 116 -11.09 11.67 -30.13
N GLN A 117 -10.79 11.13 -31.32
CA GLN A 117 -9.43 10.90 -31.81
C GLN A 117 -8.62 12.20 -32.02
N THR A 118 -9.26 13.36 -32.05
CA THR A 118 -8.60 14.67 -32.17
C THR A 118 -8.31 15.30 -30.80
N GLY A 119 -8.74 14.66 -29.72
CA GLY A 119 -8.64 15.18 -28.35
C GLY A 119 -9.73 16.18 -27.98
N LYS A 120 -10.81 16.29 -28.78
CA LYS A 120 -11.94 17.16 -28.44
C LYS A 120 -12.78 16.50 -27.34
N VAL A 121 -12.99 17.25 -26.26
CA VAL A 121 -13.74 16.79 -25.08
C VAL A 121 -15.20 17.22 -25.17
N ARG A 122 -16.11 16.30 -24.84
CA ARG A 122 -17.53 16.56 -24.59
C ARG A 122 -17.88 16.07 -23.18
N VAL A 123 -18.82 16.75 -22.53
CA VAL A 123 -19.14 16.54 -21.11
C VAL A 123 -20.58 16.08 -20.96
N ILE A 124 -20.81 15.06 -20.14
CA ILE A 124 -22.13 14.67 -19.63
C ILE A 124 -22.30 15.38 -18.28
N PRO A 125 -23.20 16.36 -18.13
CA PRO A 125 -23.38 17.07 -16.86
C PRO A 125 -23.88 16.14 -15.75
N TYR A 126 -23.39 16.33 -14.52
CA TYR A 126 -23.91 15.59 -13.34
C TYR A 126 -25.40 15.83 -13.07
N THR A 127 -25.98 16.92 -13.57
CA THR A 127 -27.45 17.14 -13.52
C THR A 127 -28.24 16.17 -14.39
N VAL A 128 -27.59 15.50 -15.35
CA VAL A 128 -28.18 14.51 -16.27
C VAL A 128 -27.78 13.09 -15.85
N MET A 129 -26.53 12.88 -15.42
CA MET A 129 -26.02 11.59 -14.96
C MET A 129 -25.28 11.75 -13.62
N PRO A 130 -26.01 11.93 -12.50
CA PRO A 130 -25.42 12.10 -11.18
C PRO A 130 -24.73 10.82 -10.70
N GLY A 131 -23.86 10.95 -9.69
CA GLY A 131 -23.23 9.83 -9.00
C GLY A 131 -21.72 9.75 -9.20
N ARG A 132 -21.09 8.84 -8.45
CA ARG A 132 -19.64 8.61 -8.48
C ARG A 132 -19.32 7.55 -9.52
N HIS A 133 -19.07 7.95 -10.77
CA HIS A 133 -18.89 7.01 -11.89
C HIS A 133 -17.70 6.06 -11.66
N THR A 134 -17.96 4.76 -11.47
CA THR A 134 -16.92 3.79 -11.07
C THR A 134 -16.45 2.87 -12.19
N GLY A 135 -17.31 2.55 -13.15
CA GLY A 135 -16.96 1.69 -14.27
C GLY A 135 -17.81 1.92 -15.50
N ASN A 136 -17.26 1.52 -16.65
CA ASN A 136 -17.92 1.54 -17.95
C ASN A 136 -17.93 0.13 -18.54
N ALA A 137 -18.99 -0.26 -19.23
CA ALA A 137 -19.10 -1.57 -19.87
C ALA A 137 -19.69 -1.47 -21.28
N ARG A 138 -19.33 -2.41 -22.15
CA ARG A 138 -19.94 -2.54 -23.48
C ARG A 138 -21.43 -2.86 -23.34
N HIS A 139 -22.26 -2.26 -24.18
CA HIS A 139 -23.70 -2.52 -24.14
C HIS A 139 -24.01 -3.96 -24.62
N LEU A 140 -24.96 -4.64 -23.96
CA LEU A 140 -25.24 -6.06 -24.23
C LEU A 140 -25.89 -6.28 -25.60
N THR A 141 -26.81 -5.39 -26.00
CA THR A 141 -27.62 -5.57 -27.23
C THR A 141 -27.38 -4.54 -28.34
N ASP A 142 -26.71 -3.42 -28.06
CA ASP A 142 -26.40 -2.35 -29.02
C ASP A 142 -24.98 -1.78 -28.76
N PRO A 143 -23.95 -2.64 -28.82
CA PRO A 143 -22.57 -2.24 -28.52
C PRO A 143 -21.97 -1.28 -29.57
N ALA A 144 -22.65 -1.04 -30.69
CA ALA A 144 -22.16 -0.11 -31.71
C ALA A 144 -22.46 1.35 -31.36
N ASN A 145 -23.61 1.59 -30.73
CA ASN A 145 -24.11 2.94 -30.49
C ASN A 145 -24.19 3.30 -29.00
N LYS A 146 -24.06 2.32 -28.10
CA LYS A 146 -24.27 2.53 -26.67
C LYS A 146 -23.19 1.94 -25.79
N ILE A 147 -23.04 2.56 -24.63
CA ILE A 147 -22.17 2.16 -23.54
C ILE A 147 -22.94 2.20 -22.21
N TYR A 148 -22.60 1.34 -21.26
CA TYR A 148 -23.11 1.42 -19.89
C TYR A 148 -22.17 2.16 -18.97
N TYR A 149 -22.75 2.92 -18.05
CA TYR A 149 -22.08 3.54 -16.91
C TYR A 149 -22.64 2.95 -15.62
N GLY A 150 -21.75 2.73 -14.64
CA GLY A 150 -22.10 2.34 -13.29
C GLY A 150 -21.49 3.31 -12.28
N THR A 151 -22.21 3.62 -11.21
CA THR A 151 -21.73 4.47 -10.11
C THR A 151 -21.41 3.66 -8.86
N MET A 152 -20.72 4.26 -7.89
CA MET A 152 -20.40 3.62 -6.61
C MET A 152 -21.64 3.33 -5.74
N GLU A 153 -22.77 3.98 -6.03
CA GLU A 153 -24.05 3.87 -5.31
C GLU A 153 -25.12 3.17 -6.17
N GLU A 154 -24.69 2.24 -7.01
CA GLU A 154 -25.56 1.39 -7.83
C GLU A 154 -26.51 2.15 -8.77
N GLY A 155 -26.10 3.33 -9.24
CA GLY A 155 -26.70 4.01 -10.38
C GLY A 155 -26.19 3.41 -11.68
N PHE A 156 -27.10 3.01 -12.57
CA PHE A 156 -26.76 2.40 -13.85
C PHE A 156 -27.44 3.13 -15.00
N TYR A 157 -26.68 3.47 -16.04
CA TYR A 157 -27.13 4.28 -17.16
C TYR A 157 -26.70 3.65 -18.48
N GLU A 158 -27.51 3.79 -19.53
CA GLU A 158 -27.05 3.64 -20.92
C GLU A 158 -26.86 5.01 -21.55
N VAL A 159 -25.80 5.18 -22.34
CA VAL A 159 -25.45 6.44 -23.00
C VAL A 159 -25.24 6.20 -24.48
N ASP A 160 -25.87 7.03 -25.32
CA ASP A 160 -25.59 7.07 -26.76
C ASP A 160 -24.22 7.72 -27.00
N VAL A 161 -23.32 6.99 -27.66
CA VAL A 161 -21.91 7.42 -27.83
C VAL A 161 -21.74 8.60 -28.79
N ASN A 162 -22.74 8.88 -29.63
CA ASN A 162 -22.71 9.94 -30.62
C ASN A 162 -23.37 11.22 -30.08
N THR A 163 -24.51 11.12 -29.38
CA THR A 163 -25.27 12.28 -28.89
C THR A 163 -25.00 12.62 -27.42
N LEU A 164 -24.51 11.64 -26.64
CA LEU A 164 -24.43 11.67 -25.17
C LEU A 164 -25.79 11.75 -24.46
N GLU A 165 -26.87 11.34 -25.14
CA GLU A 165 -28.17 11.15 -24.50
C GLU A 165 -28.09 10.02 -23.47
N VAL A 166 -28.55 10.31 -22.25
CA VAL A 166 -28.48 9.40 -21.10
C VAL A 166 -29.86 8.85 -20.81
N LYS A 167 -29.96 7.54 -20.61
CA LYS A 167 -31.14 6.89 -20.07
C LYS A 167 -30.77 6.13 -18.79
N GLU A 168 -31.46 6.49 -17.71
CA GLU A 168 -31.34 5.80 -16.42
C GLU A 168 -32.01 4.43 -16.48
N LEU A 169 -31.27 3.39 -16.05
CA LEU A 169 -31.76 2.03 -15.88
C LEU A 169 -32.12 1.78 -14.41
N TYR A 170 -31.25 2.23 -13.51
CA TYR A 170 -31.45 2.19 -12.07
C TYR A 170 -30.93 3.48 -11.44
N GLN A 171 -31.72 4.04 -10.53
CA GLN A 171 -31.41 5.30 -9.86
C GLN A 171 -30.26 5.14 -8.86
N ASP A 172 -29.30 6.06 -8.93
CA ASP A 172 -28.20 6.21 -7.99
C ASP A 172 -28.68 6.45 -6.55
N GLY A 173 -28.06 5.76 -5.58
CA GLY A 173 -28.41 5.81 -4.16
C GLY A 173 -28.28 7.19 -3.52
N ASN A 174 -27.41 8.08 -4.02
CA ASN A 174 -27.28 9.45 -3.51
C ASN A 174 -28.56 10.29 -3.71
N ASN A 175 -29.41 9.91 -4.66
CA ASN A 175 -30.67 10.61 -4.96
C ASN A 175 -31.89 10.03 -4.23
N LYS A 176 -31.69 9.02 -3.37
CA LYS A 176 -32.75 8.44 -2.54
C LYS A 176 -32.79 9.13 -1.17
N GLN A 177 -33.96 9.17 -0.54
CA GLN A 177 -34.07 9.68 0.84
C GLN A 177 -33.31 8.75 1.78
N GLN A 178 -32.30 9.28 2.48
CA GLN A 178 -31.52 8.53 3.46
C GLN A 178 -32.41 8.01 4.59
N LYS A 179 -32.28 6.72 4.94
CA LYS A 179 -33.01 6.11 6.05
C LYS A 179 -32.34 6.52 7.37
N LYS A 180 -33.11 6.56 8.45
CA LYS A 180 -32.68 7.03 9.79
C LYS A 180 -31.51 6.23 10.44
N ASN A 181 -31.10 5.12 9.83
CA ASN A 181 -30.06 4.20 10.31
C ASN A 181 -28.85 4.12 9.37
N ASP A 182 -28.80 4.91 8.29
CA ASP A 182 -27.64 4.94 7.40
C ASP A 182 -26.46 5.58 8.15
N THR A 183 -25.26 5.03 7.95
CA THR A 183 -24.05 5.52 8.60
C THR A 183 -23.32 6.53 7.72
N ASP A 184 -22.31 7.22 8.26
CA ASP A 184 -21.41 8.08 7.47
C ASP A 184 -20.60 7.30 6.41
N ALA A 185 -20.75 5.97 6.30
CA ALA A 185 -20.02 5.13 5.36
C ALA A 185 -20.59 5.07 3.93
N GLY A 186 -21.62 5.85 3.65
CA GLY A 186 -22.19 6.05 2.32
C GLY A 186 -23.69 5.73 2.28
N PRO A 187 -24.44 6.32 1.35
CA PRO A 187 -25.86 6.04 1.21
C PRO A 187 -26.06 4.57 0.77
N ILE A 188 -27.05 3.91 1.36
CA ILE A 188 -27.35 2.50 1.09
C ILE A 188 -28.40 2.43 -0.02
N ASN A 189 -28.13 1.65 -1.06
CA ASN A 189 -29.10 1.34 -2.11
C ASN A 189 -29.71 -0.05 -1.87
N ASP A 190 -31.04 -0.17 -1.93
CA ASP A 190 -31.72 -1.47 -1.72
C ASP A 190 -31.50 -2.47 -2.90
N LEU A 191 -30.79 -2.06 -3.97
CA LEU A 191 -30.61 -2.87 -5.19
C LEU A 191 -29.61 -4.03 -5.01
N LEU A 192 -28.44 -3.75 -4.44
CA LEU A 192 -27.38 -4.72 -4.19
C LEU A 192 -26.85 -4.54 -2.76
N PRO A 193 -26.39 -5.62 -2.12
CA PRO A 193 -25.84 -5.53 -0.77
C PRO A 193 -24.44 -4.90 -0.80
N GLY A 194 -24.00 -4.34 0.33
CA GLY A 194 -22.74 -3.60 0.45
C GLY A 194 -22.86 -2.16 -0.08
N VAL A 195 -21.72 -1.46 -0.11
CA VAL A 195 -21.60 -0.09 -0.61
C VAL A 195 -20.27 0.09 -1.34
N HIS A 196 -20.08 1.26 -1.95
CA HIS A 196 -18.80 1.68 -2.55
C HIS A 196 -18.41 0.82 -3.75
N GLY A 197 -19.18 0.92 -4.83
CA GLY A 197 -18.90 0.30 -6.12
C GLY A 197 -17.51 0.59 -6.65
N LYS A 198 -16.96 -0.35 -7.40
CA LYS A 198 -15.56 -0.33 -7.86
C LYS A 198 -15.40 -0.73 -9.32
N GLY A 199 -16.00 -1.84 -9.73
CA GLY A 199 -15.84 -2.40 -11.07
C GLY A 199 -17.16 -2.53 -11.81
N LEU A 200 -17.10 -2.34 -13.12
CA LEU A 200 -18.18 -2.64 -14.06
C LEU A 200 -17.59 -3.23 -15.33
N TYR A 201 -18.15 -4.34 -15.80
CA TYR A 201 -17.72 -4.97 -17.06
C TYR A 201 -18.88 -5.71 -17.71
N SER A 202 -18.73 -6.11 -18.97
CA SER A 202 -19.71 -6.97 -19.64
C SER A 202 -19.05 -8.08 -20.45
N GLY A 203 -19.76 -9.20 -20.54
CA GLY A 203 -19.31 -10.40 -21.23
C GLY A 203 -20.29 -11.55 -20.99
N GLN A 204 -20.30 -12.51 -21.91
CA GLN A 204 -21.06 -13.76 -21.83
C GLN A 204 -22.57 -13.53 -21.65
N GLY A 205 -23.10 -12.42 -22.19
CA GLY A 205 -24.51 -12.02 -22.06
C GLY A 205 -24.88 -11.31 -20.76
N PHE A 206 -23.92 -10.98 -19.89
CA PHE A 206 -24.16 -10.32 -18.61
C PHE A 206 -23.36 -9.02 -18.47
N MET A 207 -23.89 -8.10 -17.67
CA MET A 207 -23.12 -7.03 -17.05
C MET A 207 -22.75 -7.45 -15.62
N PHE A 208 -21.54 -7.14 -15.18
CA PHE A 208 -21.02 -7.49 -13.87
C PHE A 208 -20.68 -6.23 -13.10
N TYR A 209 -20.97 -6.23 -11.81
CA TYR A 209 -20.68 -5.12 -10.91
C TYR A 209 -20.04 -5.63 -9.63
N THR A 210 -19.10 -4.85 -9.10
CA THR A 210 -18.42 -5.13 -7.84
C THR A 210 -18.45 -3.94 -6.91
N ASN A 211 -18.61 -4.20 -5.61
CA ASN A 211 -18.40 -3.22 -4.54
C ASN A 211 -17.56 -3.83 -3.40
N ASN A 212 -16.89 -2.99 -2.62
CA ASN A 212 -15.91 -3.43 -1.62
C ASN A 212 -16.23 -3.01 -0.18
N GLY A 213 -17.33 -2.30 0.05
CA GLY A 213 -17.63 -1.72 1.36
C GLY A 213 -18.85 -2.33 2.02
N GLU A 214 -19.00 -2.02 3.31
CA GLU A 214 -20.19 -2.30 4.09
C GLU A 214 -20.59 -1.04 4.89
N GLY A 215 -21.85 -0.62 4.75
CA GLY A 215 -22.37 0.63 5.29
C GLY A 215 -22.72 0.61 6.79
N THR A 216 -22.06 -0.24 7.59
CA THR A 216 -22.39 -0.47 9.01
C THR A 216 -21.38 0.17 9.96
N GLN A 217 -21.81 0.48 11.19
CA GLN A 217 -20.93 1.01 12.24
C GLN A 217 -19.83 0.00 12.65
N GLU A 218 -20.10 -1.30 12.50
CA GLU A 218 -19.14 -2.35 12.80
C GLU A 218 -17.98 -2.34 11.79
N ALA A 219 -18.27 -2.14 10.50
CA ALA A 219 -17.29 -2.08 9.43
C ALA A 219 -16.29 -0.90 9.54
N LEU A 220 -16.62 0.13 10.33
CA LEU A 220 -15.71 1.23 10.66
C LEU A 220 -14.62 0.85 11.66
N ARG A 221 -14.76 -0.30 12.34
CA ARG A 221 -13.87 -0.71 13.44
C ARG A 221 -13.31 -2.12 13.29
N LYS A 222 -14.02 -3.00 12.57
CA LYS A 222 -13.64 -4.40 12.40
C LYS A 222 -13.38 -4.70 10.93
N PHE A 223 -12.21 -5.28 10.67
CA PHE A 223 -11.75 -5.67 9.34
C PHE A 223 -12.35 -7.00 8.84
N ASP A 224 -12.91 -7.82 9.74
CA ASP A 224 -13.39 -9.18 9.46
C ASP A 224 -14.91 -9.28 9.24
N VAL A 225 -15.58 -8.13 9.11
CA VAL A 225 -17.02 -8.06 8.78
C VAL A 225 -17.25 -8.53 7.34
N GLU A 226 -18.35 -9.26 7.10
CA GLU A 226 -18.78 -9.57 5.74
C GLU A 226 -19.13 -8.25 5.02
N ALA A 227 -18.37 -7.93 3.98
CA ALA A 227 -18.48 -6.68 3.24
C ALA A 227 -18.39 -6.93 1.74
N GLY A 228 -18.96 -6.04 0.93
CA GLY A 228 -18.81 -6.05 -0.52
C GLY A 228 -19.65 -7.09 -1.29
N VAL A 229 -19.65 -6.99 -2.62
CA VAL A 229 -20.40 -7.89 -3.50
C VAL A 229 -19.73 -8.05 -4.85
N LEU A 230 -19.87 -9.24 -5.43
CA LEU A 230 -19.82 -9.49 -6.88
C LEU A 230 -21.23 -9.87 -7.34
N ALA A 231 -21.75 -9.17 -8.34
CA ALA A 231 -23.08 -9.37 -8.89
C ALA A 231 -23.09 -9.45 -10.42
N GLU A 232 -24.07 -10.14 -10.99
CA GLU A 232 -24.31 -10.27 -12.43
C GLU A 232 -25.73 -9.83 -12.79
N TRP A 233 -25.90 -9.13 -13.91
CA TRP A 233 -27.16 -8.63 -14.47
C TRP A 233 -27.36 -9.17 -15.88
N ASP A 234 -28.52 -9.77 -16.13
CA ASP A 234 -28.84 -10.46 -17.39
C ASP A 234 -29.52 -9.56 -18.44
N GLY A 235 -29.56 -8.25 -18.20
CA GLY A 235 -30.35 -7.29 -18.98
C GLY A 235 -31.72 -6.97 -18.37
N LYS A 236 -32.10 -7.65 -17.28
CA LYS A 236 -33.37 -7.45 -16.57
C LYS A 236 -33.19 -7.46 -15.06
N ASP A 237 -32.61 -8.50 -14.51
CA ASP A 237 -32.56 -8.76 -13.07
C ASP A 237 -31.11 -8.91 -12.58
N TRP A 238 -30.84 -8.37 -11.39
CA TRP A 238 -29.56 -8.54 -10.71
C TRP A 238 -29.54 -9.80 -9.85
N LYS A 239 -28.40 -10.48 -9.85
CA LYS A 239 -28.13 -11.64 -9.00
C LYS A 239 -26.82 -11.46 -8.26
N THR A 240 -26.86 -11.64 -6.94
CA THR A 240 -25.64 -11.73 -6.13
C THR A 240 -24.92 -13.04 -6.43
N VAL A 241 -23.65 -12.95 -6.83
CA VAL A 241 -22.76 -14.11 -7.05
C VAL A 241 -22.04 -14.46 -5.75
N ARG A 242 -21.48 -13.45 -5.07
CA ARG A 242 -20.69 -13.65 -3.84
C ARG A 242 -20.66 -12.40 -2.98
N ARG A 243 -20.71 -12.60 -1.66
CA ARG A 243 -20.60 -11.55 -0.63
C ARG A 243 -19.18 -11.52 -0.06
N ASN A 244 -18.33 -10.72 -0.67
CA ASN A 244 -16.96 -10.42 -0.25
C ASN A 244 -16.54 -9.09 -0.88
N GLN A 245 -15.44 -8.50 -0.41
CA GLN A 245 -14.96 -7.23 -0.95
C GLN A 245 -14.43 -7.49 -2.37
N PHE A 246 -14.94 -6.80 -3.39
CA PHE A 246 -14.44 -6.88 -4.76
C PHE A 246 -14.16 -5.48 -5.32
N VAL A 247 -13.06 -5.35 -6.06
CA VAL A 247 -12.56 -4.05 -6.55
C VAL A 247 -12.38 -3.98 -8.06
N GLU A 248 -12.36 -5.13 -8.73
CA GLU A 248 -12.21 -5.19 -10.18
C GLU A 248 -13.08 -6.30 -10.76
N VAL A 249 -13.63 -6.02 -11.93
CA VAL A 249 -14.17 -7.04 -12.83
C VAL A 249 -13.78 -6.65 -14.25
N THR A 250 -13.13 -7.55 -14.97
CA THR A 250 -12.51 -7.27 -16.26
C THR A 250 -12.36 -8.57 -17.06
N GLY A 251 -11.70 -8.52 -18.22
CA GLY A 251 -11.31 -9.69 -18.99
C GLY A 251 -10.09 -9.39 -19.85
N PRO A 252 -9.71 -10.31 -20.76
CA PRO A 252 -8.59 -10.09 -21.67
C PRO A 252 -8.68 -8.79 -22.48
N GLY A 253 -9.90 -8.30 -22.74
CA GLY A 253 -10.10 -7.04 -23.46
C GLY A 253 -9.78 -5.76 -22.67
N GLY A 254 -9.65 -5.84 -21.33
CA GLY A 254 -9.40 -4.69 -20.47
C GLY A 254 -10.34 -3.52 -20.76
N ILE A 255 -9.79 -2.30 -20.87
CA ILE A 255 -10.57 -1.07 -21.11
C ILE A 255 -11.22 -0.98 -22.50
N TYR A 256 -11.03 -1.97 -23.38
CA TYR A 256 -11.71 -2.04 -24.68
C TYR A 256 -12.95 -2.95 -24.65
N GLY A 257 -13.10 -3.76 -23.59
CA GLY A 257 -14.01 -4.89 -23.55
C GLY A 257 -13.51 -6.09 -24.37
N ASN A 258 -14.05 -7.27 -24.06
CA ASN A 258 -13.61 -8.54 -24.65
C ASN A 258 -13.80 -8.57 -26.18
N ALA A 259 -12.83 -9.16 -26.88
CA ALA A 259 -12.87 -9.28 -28.34
C ALA A 259 -13.91 -10.31 -28.79
N ASN A 260 -14.06 -11.40 -28.04
CA ASN A 260 -15.10 -12.42 -28.22
C ASN A 260 -16.00 -12.43 -26.98
N PRO A 261 -16.93 -11.47 -26.84
CA PRO A 261 -17.70 -11.30 -25.61
C PRO A 261 -18.50 -12.56 -25.22
N GLU A 262 -18.92 -13.39 -26.16
CA GLU A 262 -19.67 -14.63 -25.88
C GLU A 262 -18.84 -15.74 -25.21
N THR A 263 -17.50 -15.71 -25.36
CA THR A 263 -16.64 -16.85 -24.99
C THR A 263 -15.44 -16.48 -24.14
N ASP A 264 -14.91 -15.28 -24.28
CA ASP A 264 -13.76 -14.83 -23.51
C ASP A 264 -14.10 -14.85 -22.00
N PRO A 265 -13.14 -15.24 -21.14
CA PRO A 265 -13.38 -15.28 -19.70
C PRO A 265 -13.62 -13.87 -19.12
N VAL A 266 -14.30 -13.85 -17.98
CA VAL A 266 -14.40 -12.66 -17.12
C VAL A 266 -13.68 -12.98 -15.83
N TRP A 267 -12.83 -12.07 -15.38
CA TRP A 267 -12.07 -12.16 -14.14
C TRP A 267 -12.60 -11.15 -13.14
N ALA A 268 -12.61 -11.51 -11.87
CA ALA A 268 -12.92 -10.60 -10.76
C ALA A 268 -11.86 -10.74 -9.68
N THR A 269 -11.39 -9.63 -9.13
CA THR A 269 -10.46 -9.64 -7.99
C THR A 269 -11.06 -8.94 -6.79
N GLY A 270 -10.84 -9.54 -5.63
CA GLY A 270 -11.39 -9.13 -4.36
C GLY A 270 -10.61 -9.71 -3.20
N TRP A 271 -11.16 -9.65 -2.00
CA TRP A 271 -10.57 -10.25 -0.81
C TRP A 271 -11.61 -10.50 0.27
N ASP A 272 -11.20 -11.30 1.24
CA ASP A 272 -11.71 -11.26 2.59
C ASP A 272 -10.53 -11.08 3.55
N TYR A 273 -10.77 -11.03 4.86
CA TYR A 273 -9.69 -10.89 5.85
C TYR A 273 -8.66 -12.04 5.82
N LYS A 274 -8.95 -13.16 5.14
CA LYS A 274 -8.08 -14.33 5.07
C LYS A 274 -7.12 -14.27 3.88
N SER A 275 -7.60 -13.84 2.71
CA SER A 275 -6.82 -13.85 1.48
C SER A 275 -7.44 -13.03 0.36
N ILE A 276 -6.65 -12.80 -0.69
CA ILE A 276 -7.15 -12.29 -1.97
C ILE A 276 -8.05 -13.36 -2.59
N LEU A 277 -9.13 -12.93 -3.24
CA LEU A 277 -10.04 -13.73 -4.04
C LEU A 277 -9.83 -13.42 -5.52
N LEU A 278 -9.72 -14.48 -6.33
CA LEU A 278 -9.74 -14.41 -7.79
C LEU A 278 -10.89 -15.27 -8.30
N GLY A 279 -11.89 -14.62 -8.88
CA GLY A 279 -12.97 -15.26 -9.61
C GLY A 279 -12.65 -15.34 -11.11
N VAL A 280 -12.99 -16.45 -11.74
CA VAL A 280 -13.04 -16.57 -13.20
C VAL A 280 -14.39 -17.14 -13.61
N ARG A 281 -15.03 -16.50 -14.59
CA ARG A 281 -16.29 -16.94 -15.16
C ARG A 281 -16.06 -17.51 -16.56
N ASP A 282 -16.40 -18.77 -16.73
CA ASP A 282 -16.48 -19.41 -18.03
C ASP A 282 -17.92 -19.37 -18.56
N ALA A 283 -18.10 -19.11 -19.86
CA ALA A 283 -19.42 -18.95 -20.48
C ALA A 283 -20.37 -20.13 -20.20
N LYS A 284 -19.83 -21.35 -20.15
CA LYS A 284 -20.60 -22.58 -19.93
C LYS A 284 -20.63 -23.07 -18.48
N LYS A 285 -19.58 -22.81 -17.69
CA LYS A 285 -19.43 -23.38 -16.33
C LYS A 285 -19.84 -22.41 -15.22
N GLY A 286 -19.97 -21.11 -15.54
CA GLY A 286 -20.16 -20.08 -14.54
C GLY A 286 -18.87 -19.79 -13.78
N TRP A 287 -19.01 -19.36 -12.52
CA TRP A 287 -17.90 -18.89 -11.69
C TRP A 287 -17.12 -20.03 -11.02
N SER A 288 -15.80 -19.91 -11.05
CA SER A 288 -14.84 -20.65 -10.21
C SER A 288 -14.00 -19.65 -9.41
N PHE A 289 -13.62 -19.99 -8.18
CA PHE A 289 -12.89 -19.09 -7.29
C PHE A 289 -11.60 -19.72 -6.76
N TYR A 290 -10.59 -18.87 -6.63
CA TYR A 290 -9.24 -19.18 -6.19
C TYR A 290 -8.81 -18.13 -5.15
N ARG A 291 -7.81 -18.48 -4.34
CA ARG A 291 -7.24 -17.61 -3.30
C ARG A 291 -5.77 -17.34 -3.55
N LEU A 292 -5.32 -16.12 -3.24
CA LEU A 292 -3.92 -15.71 -3.29
C LEU A 292 -3.49 -15.11 -1.94
N PRO A 293 -2.20 -15.23 -1.55
CA PRO A 293 -1.70 -14.61 -0.33
C PRO A 293 -1.61 -13.08 -0.47
N LYS A 294 -1.65 -12.38 0.66
CA LYS A 294 -1.52 -10.93 0.79
C LYS A 294 -0.08 -10.54 1.15
N ALA A 295 0.49 -9.56 0.47
CA ALA A 295 1.78 -8.96 0.86
C ALA A 295 1.59 -7.81 1.88
N SER A 296 0.45 -7.12 1.81
CA SER A 296 0.05 -6.05 2.73
C SER A 296 -1.40 -6.21 3.19
N HIS A 297 -1.65 -5.81 4.44
CA HIS A 297 -2.96 -5.78 5.08
C HIS A 297 -3.53 -4.36 5.20
N SER A 298 -2.85 -3.34 4.64
CA SER A 298 -3.30 -1.95 4.73
C SER A 298 -4.70 -1.71 4.13
N TYR A 299 -5.15 -2.63 3.27
CA TYR A 299 -6.41 -2.57 2.52
C TYR A 299 -7.57 -3.34 3.17
N ASP A 300 -7.35 -3.96 4.34
CA ASP A 300 -8.31 -4.90 4.94
C ASP A 300 -9.54 -4.23 5.59
N GLY A 301 -9.64 -2.90 5.59
CA GLY A 301 -10.79 -2.18 6.16
C GLY A 301 -12.12 -2.57 5.49
N ALA A 302 -13.10 -3.02 6.27
CA ALA A 302 -14.37 -3.56 5.76
C ALA A 302 -15.34 -2.50 5.21
N HIS A 303 -15.22 -1.23 5.64
CA HIS A 303 -16.02 -0.11 5.11
C HIS A 303 -15.67 0.25 3.65
N GLY A 304 -14.50 -0.16 3.17
CA GLY A 304 -14.09 -0.06 1.77
C GLY A 304 -13.40 1.24 1.36
N TRP A 305 -12.97 2.14 2.27
CA TRP A 305 -12.28 3.40 1.88
C TRP A 305 -10.76 3.22 1.71
N ASN A 306 -10.13 2.30 2.45
CA ASN A 306 -8.69 1.93 2.42
C ASN A 306 -8.18 1.38 1.08
N THR A 307 -8.51 1.99 -0.05
CA THR A 307 -8.58 1.29 -1.33
C THR A 307 -7.64 1.91 -2.35
N GLU A 308 -6.55 1.18 -2.64
CA GLU A 308 -6.01 1.15 -4.00
C GLU A 308 -7.11 0.64 -4.95
N TRP A 309 -7.07 1.00 -6.22
CA TRP A 309 -7.96 0.43 -7.22
C TRP A 309 -7.16 -0.55 -8.07
N PRO A 310 -7.01 -1.81 -7.62
CA PRO A 310 -6.11 -2.74 -8.27
C PRO A 310 -6.70 -3.20 -9.59
N ARG A 311 -5.85 -3.36 -10.61
CA ARG A 311 -6.28 -3.65 -11.98
C ARG A 311 -5.56 -4.87 -12.52
N ILE A 312 -6.18 -5.56 -13.47
CA ILE A 312 -5.50 -6.48 -14.40
C ILE A 312 -5.44 -5.78 -15.76
N ARG A 313 -4.24 -5.55 -16.30
CA ARG A 313 -4.08 -4.86 -17.59
C ARG A 313 -2.88 -5.38 -18.37
N ASN A 314 -3.03 -5.48 -19.69
CA ASN A 314 -1.90 -5.73 -20.59
C ASN A 314 -0.99 -4.49 -20.60
N VAL A 315 0.26 -4.67 -20.17
CA VAL A 315 1.34 -3.67 -20.21
C VAL A 315 2.43 -4.03 -21.21
N GLY A 316 2.25 -5.13 -21.94
CA GLY A 316 3.08 -5.53 -23.07
C GLY A 316 2.72 -4.79 -24.36
N THR A 317 3.07 -5.38 -25.49
CA THR A 317 2.64 -4.92 -26.82
C THR A 317 1.54 -5.83 -27.35
N ASP A 318 0.85 -5.45 -28.42
CA ASP A 318 -0.16 -6.32 -29.05
C ASP A 318 0.44 -7.65 -29.55
N MET A 319 1.70 -7.65 -29.98
CA MET A 319 2.41 -8.85 -30.44
C MET A 319 2.99 -9.70 -29.30
N ALA A 320 3.23 -9.09 -28.15
CA ALA A 320 3.74 -9.75 -26.96
C ALA A 320 3.01 -9.22 -25.72
N PRO A 321 1.77 -9.70 -25.47
CA PRO A 321 1.01 -9.30 -24.30
C PRO A 321 1.72 -9.72 -23.01
N ASP A 322 1.69 -8.85 -22.01
CA ASP A 322 2.17 -9.11 -20.65
C ASP A 322 1.18 -8.48 -19.70
N TYR A 323 0.40 -9.28 -18.98
CA TYR A 323 -0.61 -8.75 -18.07
C TYR A 323 0.00 -8.57 -16.69
N LEU A 324 -0.07 -7.34 -16.21
CA LEU A 324 0.24 -6.98 -14.84
C LEU A 324 -1.07 -6.96 -14.05
N MET A 325 -1.03 -7.54 -12.86
CA MET A 325 -2.06 -7.33 -11.84
C MET A 325 -1.42 -6.64 -10.64
N THR A 326 -2.07 -5.60 -10.10
CA THR A 326 -1.79 -5.08 -8.76
C THR A 326 -2.83 -5.62 -7.81
N MET A 327 -2.46 -6.03 -6.60
CA MET A 327 -3.42 -6.41 -5.54
C MET A 327 -2.70 -6.57 -4.19
N HIS A 328 -3.22 -5.94 -3.13
CA HIS A 328 -2.75 -6.03 -1.75
C HIS A 328 -1.24 -5.73 -1.60
N GLY A 329 -0.79 -4.64 -2.24
CA GLY A 329 0.61 -4.18 -2.14
C GLY A 329 1.62 -5.09 -2.86
N MET A 330 1.18 -5.86 -3.86
CA MET A 330 2.04 -6.71 -4.68
C MET A 330 1.74 -6.55 -6.17
N PHE A 331 2.80 -6.56 -6.97
CA PHE A 331 2.73 -6.76 -8.42
C PHE A 331 2.73 -8.25 -8.74
N TRP A 332 1.89 -8.64 -9.69
CA TRP A 332 1.73 -10.02 -10.12
C TRP A 332 1.83 -10.09 -11.64
N HIS A 333 2.57 -11.06 -12.15
CA HIS A 333 2.35 -11.52 -13.52
C HIS A 333 1.03 -12.30 -13.55
N PHE A 334 0.14 -11.89 -14.44
CA PHE A 334 -1.15 -12.54 -14.65
C PHE A 334 -1.18 -13.20 -16.05
N PRO A 335 -1.63 -14.46 -16.17
CA PRO A 335 -1.72 -15.10 -17.48
C PRO A 335 -2.98 -14.63 -18.20
N GLY A 336 -2.84 -13.93 -19.34
CA GLY A 336 -3.98 -13.46 -20.14
C GLY A 336 -4.92 -14.58 -20.66
N THR A 337 -4.47 -15.83 -20.59
CA THR A 337 -5.23 -17.04 -20.97
C THR A 337 -5.92 -17.74 -19.80
N PHE A 338 -6.04 -17.07 -18.65
CA PHE A 338 -6.59 -17.67 -17.42
C PHE A 338 -8.04 -18.09 -17.56
N THR A 339 -8.31 -19.38 -17.38
CA THR A 339 -9.65 -19.99 -17.29
C THR A 339 -9.68 -21.04 -16.17
N ALA A 340 -10.86 -21.56 -15.79
CA ALA A 340 -10.90 -22.61 -14.78
C ALA A 340 -10.19 -23.92 -15.21
N ASP A 341 -10.09 -24.16 -16.53
CA ASP A 341 -9.40 -25.32 -17.10
C ASP A 341 -7.92 -25.04 -17.43
N ASN A 342 -7.51 -23.76 -17.44
CA ASN A 342 -6.16 -23.28 -17.68
C ASN A 342 -5.82 -22.17 -16.68
N SER A 343 -5.59 -22.58 -15.43
CA SER A 343 -5.41 -21.69 -14.28
C SER A 343 -3.95 -21.56 -13.83
N ALA A 344 -3.00 -22.03 -14.63
CA ALA A 344 -1.57 -21.91 -14.33
C ALA A 344 -1.01 -20.54 -14.77
N GLY A 345 0.07 -20.12 -14.12
CA GLY A 345 0.92 -19.02 -14.61
C GLY A 345 0.89 -17.73 -13.80
N ILE A 346 0.04 -17.59 -12.79
CA ILE A 346 0.10 -16.41 -11.89
C ILE A 346 1.42 -16.47 -11.10
N ARG A 347 2.21 -15.40 -11.11
CA ARG A 347 3.48 -15.35 -10.37
C ARG A 347 3.63 -14.03 -9.61
N PRO A 348 4.10 -14.08 -8.35
CA PRO A 348 4.48 -12.87 -7.63
C PRO A 348 5.68 -12.21 -8.35
N ARG A 349 5.69 -10.88 -8.39
CA ARG A 349 6.85 -10.08 -8.82
C ARG A 349 7.50 -9.46 -7.58
N SER A 350 7.19 -8.20 -7.26
CA SER A 350 7.65 -7.53 -6.04
C SER A 350 6.52 -6.86 -5.26
N ALA A 351 6.76 -6.60 -3.98
CA ALA A 351 5.88 -5.78 -3.14
C ALA A 351 6.13 -4.29 -3.36
N TYR A 352 5.09 -3.48 -3.24
CA TYR A 352 5.16 -2.00 -3.32
C TYR A 352 4.52 -1.33 -2.10
N LEU A 353 4.80 -0.03 -1.92
CA LEU A 353 4.33 0.80 -0.80
C LEU A 353 3.35 1.90 -1.24
N LYS A 354 3.43 2.38 -2.48
CA LYS A 354 2.47 3.34 -3.05
C LYS A 354 1.01 2.87 -2.97
N VAL A 355 0.08 3.83 -2.91
CA VAL A 355 -1.33 3.60 -3.28
C VAL A 355 -1.45 3.80 -4.78
N ILE A 356 -1.88 2.76 -5.49
CA ILE A 356 -2.01 2.77 -6.95
C ILE A 356 -3.50 2.68 -7.32
N GLY A 357 -4.03 3.73 -7.96
CA GLY A 357 -5.43 3.80 -8.38
C GLY A 357 -5.67 3.28 -9.82
N ASP A 358 -4.70 3.46 -10.70
CA ASP A 358 -4.74 2.92 -12.06
C ASP A 358 -3.32 2.86 -12.63
N PHE A 359 -3.09 2.11 -13.70
CA PHE A 359 -1.78 2.10 -14.37
C PHE A 359 -1.88 1.78 -15.85
N THR A 360 -0.98 2.31 -16.66
CA THR A 360 -0.93 2.01 -18.11
C THR A 360 0.50 1.94 -18.61
N ARG A 361 0.71 1.25 -19.73
CA ARG A 361 1.92 1.45 -20.55
C ARG A 361 1.77 2.75 -21.35
N TRP A 362 2.81 3.57 -21.40
CA TRP A 362 2.89 4.75 -22.27
C TRP A 362 4.34 5.09 -22.55
N ASN A 363 4.70 5.37 -23.81
CA ASN A 363 6.08 5.69 -24.25
C ASN A 363 7.15 4.71 -23.70
N ASP A 364 6.87 3.40 -23.78
CA ASP A 364 7.73 2.32 -23.24
C ASP A 364 8.06 2.40 -21.74
N GLN A 365 7.22 3.11 -20.99
CA GLN A 365 7.24 3.18 -19.54
C GLN A 365 5.93 2.63 -18.96
N LEU A 366 5.95 2.30 -17.67
CA LEU A 366 4.73 2.19 -16.88
C LEU A 366 4.42 3.55 -16.24
N VAL A 367 3.16 3.93 -16.26
CA VAL A 367 2.67 5.12 -15.58
C VAL A 367 1.62 4.70 -14.58
N PHE A 368 1.88 4.94 -13.29
CA PHE A 368 0.95 4.68 -12.21
C PHE A 368 0.27 5.98 -11.79
N GLY A 369 -1.06 5.98 -11.75
CA GLY A 369 -1.84 6.99 -11.06
C GLY A 369 -1.92 6.66 -9.58
N CYS A 370 -1.54 7.61 -8.72
CA CYS A 370 -1.41 7.37 -7.29
C CYS A 370 -2.45 8.13 -6.45
N ASP A 371 -2.47 7.80 -5.16
CA ASP A 371 -3.12 8.57 -4.11
C ASP A 371 -2.12 8.74 -2.95
N ASP A 372 -1.63 9.97 -2.74
CA ASP A 372 -0.38 10.22 -2.01
C ASP A 372 -0.56 11.05 -0.74
N SER A 373 -1.47 12.03 -0.72
CA SER A 373 -1.63 12.95 0.40
C SER A 373 -3.05 13.50 0.48
N ALA A 374 -3.80 13.03 1.48
CA ALA A 374 -5.08 13.59 1.89
C ALA A 374 -4.87 14.82 2.80
N GLN A 375 -5.70 15.86 2.69
CA GLN A 375 -5.63 17.09 3.51
C GLN A 375 -5.65 16.80 5.02
N LYS A 376 -6.29 15.71 5.41
CA LYS A 376 -6.32 15.24 6.79
C LYS A 376 -6.48 13.74 6.79
N GLU A 377 -5.97 13.14 7.85
CA GLU A 377 -6.16 11.73 8.10
C GLU A 377 -7.65 11.41 8.26
N PHE A 378 -8.09 10.32 7.63
CA PHE A 378 -9.44 9.78 7.77
C PHE A 378 -9.59 9.08 9.13
N LEU A 379 -9.50 7.73 9.15
CA LEU A 379 -9.58 6.90 10.36
C LEU A 379 -8.21 6.61 10.97
N ASN A 380 -7.13 7.13 10.39
CA ASN A 380 -5.76 6.76 10.69
C ASN A 380 -5.12 7.60 11.81
N LYS A 381 -5.89 8.03 12.82
CA LYS A 381 -5.37 8.81 13.95
C LYS A 381 -4.87 7.88 15.06
N ARG A 382 -3.67 8.15 15.60
CA ARG A 382 -3.10 7.33 16.69
C ARG A 382 -2.16 8.08 17.62
N LYS A 383 -2.01 7.61 18.85
CA LYS A 383 -1.06 8.19 19.85
C LYS A 383 0.37 8.32 19.32
N ALA A 384 0.84 7.37 18.51
CA ALA A 384 2.20 7.38 17.96
C ALA A 384 2.54 8.61 17.11
N LYS A 385 1.52 9.32 16.60
CA LYS A 385 1.68 10.54 15.80
C LYS A 385 1.68 11.82 16.63
N GLY A 386 1.27 11.75 17.89
CA GLY A 386 1.04 12.92 18.73
C GLY A 386 -0.10 13.79 18.20
N ASN A 387 0.12 15.10 18.10
CA ASN A 387 -0.87 16.09 17.67
C ASN A 387 -0.57 16.64 16.26
N ILE A 388 0.09 15.84 15.42
CA ILE A 388 0.42 16.25 14.05
C ILE A 388 -0.86 16.50 13.24
N GLU A 389 -0.86 17.58 12.46
CA GLU A 389 -1.93 17.87 11.51
C GLU A 389 -1.61 17.23 10.14
N GLY A 390 -2.64 17.01 9.33
CA GLY A 390 -2.48 16.63 7.93
C GLY A 390 -1.82 17.74 7.09
N PRO A 391 -1.41 17.46 5.84
CA PRO A 391 -1.01 18.50 4.90
C PRO A 391 -2.17 19.48 4.66
N GLY A 392 -1.91 20.76 4.49
CA GLY A 392 -2.97 21.76 4.36
C GLY A 392 -3.82 21.65 3.09
N GLN A 393 -3.41 20.83 2.12
CA GLN A 393 -4.14 20.58 0.88
C GLN A 393 -3.83 19.18 0.33
N SER A 394 -4.87 18.53 -0.20
CA SER A 394 -4.74 17.23 -0.84
C SER A 394 -3.97 17.35 -2.15
N ASN A 395 -3.08 16.38 -2.40
CA ASN A 395 -2.30 16.34 -3.62
C ASN A 395 -1.80 14.92 -3.91
N SER A 396 -1.50 14.66 -5.17
CA SER A 396 -0.89 13.41 -5.62
C SER A 396 -0.24 13.61 -6.97
N ASN A 397 0.42 12.56 -7.49
CA ASN A 397 1.16 12.62 -8.73
C ASN A 397 1.14 11.30 -9.50
N LEU A 398 1.61 11.35 -10.74
CA LEU A 398 1.94 10.18 -11.53
C LEU A 398 3.33 9.66 -11.18
N TRP A 399 3.49 8.34 -11.19
CA TRP A 399 4.78 7.67 -11.05
C TRP A 399 5.17 6.96 -12.34
N PHE A 400 6.22 7.44 -13.00
CA PHE A 400 6.75 6.91 -14.25
C PHE A 400 7.90 5.95 -13.97
N THR A 401 7.83 4.73 -14.47
CA THR A 401 8.85 3.72 -14.20
C THR A 401 9.24 2.94 -15.46
N SER A 402 10.35 2.21 -15.39
CA SER A 402 10.67 1.20 -16.39
C SER A 402 9.67 0.05 -16.33
N LEU A 403 9.50 -0.66 -17.45
CA LEU A 403 8.67 -1.88 -17.51
C LEU A 403 9.17 -3.00 -16.57
N ALA A 404 10.44 -2.96 -16.18
CA ALA A 404 11.07 -3.91 -15.27
C ALA A 404 10.87 -3.54 -13.78
N LYS A 405 10.49 -2.30 -13.46
CA LYS A 405 10.33 -1.83 -12.07
C LYS A 405 9.48 -2.75 -11.20
N PRO A 406 8.38 -3.38 -11.69
CA PRO A 406 7.60 -4.31 -10.87
C PRO A 406 8.35 -5.57 -10.38
N ASP A 407 9.59 -5.83 -10.84
CA ASP A 407 10.47 -6.90 -10.32
C ASP A 407 11.57 -6.40 -9.37
N GLU A 408 11.69 -5.08 -9.16
CA GLU A 408 12.89 -4.46 -8.57
C GLU A 408 12.66 -3.86 -7.16
N LEU A 409 11.46 -4.01 -6.59
CA LEU A 409 11.08 -3.38 -5.32
C LEU A 409 11.22 -4.34 -4.13
N GLY A 410 10.20 -4.43 -3.27
CA GLY A 410 10.22 -5.21 -2.04
C GLY A 410 10.11 -6.73 -2.28
N PRO A 411 10.58 -7.56 -1.31
CA PRO A 411 10.37 -9.00 -1.37
C PRO A 411 8.89 -9.35 -1.45
N ALA A 412 8.53 -10.31 -2.31
CA ALA A 412 7.15 -10.80 -2.43
C ALA A 412 6.73 -11.78 -1.32
N THR A 413 7.26 -11.61 -0.11
CA THR A 413 6.83 -12.39 1.06
C THR A 413 5.36 -12.07 1.35
N ALA A 414 4.55 -13.11 1.50
CA ALA A 414 3.10 -12.99 1.58
C ALA A 414 2.50 -14.12 2.39
N GLU A 415 1.33 -13.89 2.96
CA GLU A 415 0.61 -14.89 3.75
C GLU A 415 -0.91 -14.82 3.52
N GLY A 416 -1.61 -15.89 3.85
CA GLY A 416 -3.05 -15.91 3.83
C GLY A 416 -3.61 -17.21 4.37
N ALA A 417 -4.92 -17.31 4.42
CA ALA A 417 -5.61 -18.51 4.88
C ALA A 417 -6.71 -18.94 3.93
N VAL A 418 -6.98 -20.25 3.94
CA VAL A 418 -8.19 -20.82 3.36
C VAL A 418 -9.29 -20.96 4.40
N TRP A 419 -8.91 -21.24 5.65
CA TRP A 419 -9.78 -21.30 6.81
C TRP A 419 -9.16 -20.51 7.97
N ALA A 420 -9.95 -19.66 8.63
CA ALA A 420 -9.57 -18.97 9.86
C ALA A 420 -10.67 -19.19 10.91
N ARG A 421 -10.47 -20.17 11.80
CA ARG A 421 -11.46 -20.62 12.79
C ARG A 421 -12.84 -20.87 12.17
N GLU A 422 -12.86 -21.72 11.14
CA GLU A 422 -14.08 -22.06 10.40
C GLU A 422 -14.56 -23.47 10.66
N SER A 423 -15.88 -23.65 10.59
CA SER A 423 -16.50 -24.97 10.65
C SER A 423 -16.30 -25.71 9.32
N VAL A 424 -15.42 -26.71 9.32
CA VAL A 424 -15.08 -27.54 8.16
C VAL A 424 -15.84 -28.85 8.23
N LYS A 425 -16.48 -29.25 7.13
CA LYS A 425 -17.13 -30.55 7.00
C LYS A 425 -16.14 -31.62 6.55
N ALA A 426 -16.39 -32.85 7.00
CA ALA A 426 -15.62 -34.02 6.61
C ALA A 426 -15.59 -34.17 5.08
N ASN A 427 -14.39 -34.30 4.54
CA ASN A 427 -14.08 -34.50 3.13
C ASN A 427 -14.43 -33.35 2.18
N GLU A 428 -14.87 -32.21 2.71
CA GLU A 428 -15.02 -30.97 1.93
C GLU A 428 -13.66 -30.31 1.74
N THR A 429 -13.35 -29.90 0.52
CA THR A 429 -12.08 -29.24 0.18
C THR A 429 -12.22 -27.74 0.35
N SER A 430 -11.16 -27.09 0.81
CA SER A 430 -11.04 -25.63 0.73
C SER A 430 -11.06 -25.14 -0.73
N GLU A 431 -11.29 -23.84 -0.92
CA GLU A 431 -10.96 -23.19 -2.19
C GLU A 431 -9.46 -23.40 -2.50
N PRO A 432 -9.08 -23.54 -3.80
CA PRO A 432 -7.69 -23.56 -4.22
C PRO A 432 -6.93 -22.30 -3.79
N PHE A 433 -5.72 -22.48 -3.26
CA PHE A 433 -4.81 -21.41 -2.86
C PHE A 433 -3.56 -21.45 -3.73
N LEU A 434 -3.09 -20.31 -4.24
CA LEU A 434 -1.92 -20.23 -5.11
C LEU A 434 -0.70 -20.81 -4.38
N PHE A 435 -0.03 -21.79 -4.97
CA PHE A 435 1.08 -22.50 -4.34
C PHE A 435 2.43 -22.30 -5.05
N SER A 436 2.39 -21.85 -6.29
CA SER A 436 3.55 -21.57 -7.14
C SER A 436 4.06 -20.13 -6.94
N GLY A 437 5.35 -19.91 -7.20
CA GLY A 437 5.97 -18.57 -7.13
C GLY A 437 7.01 -18.38 -6.03
N TRP A 438 7.13 -19.31 -5.08
CA TRP A 438 8.07 -19.21 -3.95
C TRP A 438 8.84 -20.51 -3.72
N ALA A 439 10.10 -20.36 -3.32
CA ALA A 439 10.94 -21.48 -2.91
C ALA A 439 10.65 -21.93 -1.46
N ASN A 440 10.45 -20.96 -0.56
CA ASN A 440 10.23 -21.19 0.85
C ASN A 440 8.73 -21.06 1.17
N ARG A 441 8.13 -22.18 1.57
CA ARG A 441 6.68 -22.26 1.81
C ARG A 441 6.38 -23.07 3.08
N CYS A 442 5.45 -22.56 3.87
CA CYS A 442 4.98 -23.21 5.08
C CYS A 442 3.46 -23.10 5.16
N GLY A 443 2.81 -24.17 5.62
CA GLY A 443 1.44 -24.14 6.06
C GLY A 443 1.36 -24.28 7.57
N TRP A 444 0.30 -23.71 8.17
CA TRP A 444 -0.07 -24.00 9.55
C TRP A 444 -1.48 -24.53 9.59
N VAL A 445 -1.69 -25.58 10.38
CA VAL A 445 -3.03 -26.12 10.63
C VAL A 445 -3.27 -26.22 12.12
N LYS A 446 -4.40 -25.70 12.58
CA LYS A 446 -4.90 -25.84 13.94
C LYS A 446 -6.22 -26.58 13.92
N ASN A 447 -6.33 -27.57 14.80
CA ASN A 447 -7.57 -28.30 15.02
C ASN A 447 -8.22 -27.77 16.30
N GLU A 448 -9.15 -26.82 16.19
CA GLU A 448 -9.91 -26.34 17.35
C GLU A 448 -11.07 -27.28 17.73
N GLY A 449 -11.18 -28.45 17.09
CA GLY A 449 -12.14 -29.49 17.42
C GLY A 449 -11.79 -30.32 18.67
N LYS A 450 -12.65 -31.30 18.95
CA LYS A 450 -12.59 -32.17 20.15
C LYS A 450 -12.03 -33.57 19.89
N GLN A 451 -11.69 -33.88 18.64
CA GLN A 451 -11.18 -35.19 18.23
C GLN A 451 -9.95 -35.02 17.32
N PRO A 452 -9.04 -36.01 17.24
CA PRO A 452 -7.98 -35.99 16.25
C PRO A 452 -8.55 -35.97 14.82
N VAL A 453 -8.01 -35.08 13.99
CA VAL A 453 -8.42 -34.86 12.59
C VAL A 453 -7.19 -34.99 11.70
N THR A 454 -7.34 -35.67 10.58
CA THR A 454 -6.33 -35.74 9.53
C THR A 454 -6.63 -34.70 8.46
N PHE A 455 -5.71 -33.76 8.28
CA PHE A 455 -5.75 -32.77 7.22
C PHE A 455 -4.91 -33.26 6.06
N THR A 456 -5.52 -33.35 4.88
CA THR A 456 -4.87 -33.77 3.63
C THR A 456 -4.72 -32.57 2.73
N PHE A 457 -3.48 -32.33 2.31
CA PHE A 457 -3.11 -31.31 1.34
C PHE A 457 -3.08 -31.95 -0.06
N GLU A 458 -3.85 -31.39 -0.98
CA GLU A 458 -3.90 -31.80 -2.37
C GLU A 458 -3.37 -30.68 -3.26
N VAL A 459 -2.67 -31.03 -4.34
CA VAL A 459 -2.16 -30.07 -5.32
C VAL A 459 -2.68 -30.33 -6.72
N ASP A 460 -2.90 -29.26 -7.46
CA ASP A 460 -3.03 -29.26 -8.92
C ASP A 460 -1.70 -28.75 -9.49
N GLU A 461 -0.92 -29.67 -10.08
CA GLU A 461 0.42 -29.37 -10.58
C GLU A 461 0.45 -28.57 -11.88
N SER A 462 -0.62 -28.59 -12.66
CA SER A 462 -0.64 -28.00 -14.01
C SER A 462 -1.70 -26.93 -14.17
N GLY A 463 -2.47 -26.62 -13.12
CA GLY A 463 -3.57 -25.65 -13.20
C GLY A 463 -4.71 -26.14 -14.11
N ASN A 464 -4.92 -27.45 -14.22
CA ASN A 464 -5.94 -28.06 -15.08
C ASN A 464 -6.99 -28.87 -14.31
N ASN A 465 -7.16 -28.54 -13.03
CA ASN A 465 -8.13 -29.11 -12.12
C ASN A 465 -7.95 -30.62 -11.87
N ARG A 466 -6.70 -31.12 -12.01
CA ARG A 466 -6.34 -32.51 -11.70
C ARG A 466 -5.58 -32.57 -10.38
N TRP A 467 -6.30 -32.95 -9.34
CA TRP A 467 -5.81 -32.94 -7.97
C TRP A 467 -5.16 -34.27 -7.57
N LYS A 468 -4.03 -34.20 -6.87
CA LYS A 468 -3.39 -35.35 -6.22
C LYS A 468 -3.01 -35.02 -4.80
N THR A 469 -3.01 -36.04 -3.93
CA THR A 469 -2.53 -35.90 -2.56
C THR A 469 -1.04 -35.59 -2.55
N LEU A 470 -0.65 -34.52 -1.85
CA LEU A 470 0.74 -34.15 -1.61
C LEU A 470 1.23 -34.68 -0.25
N LYS A 471 0.48 -34.37 0.81
CA LYS A 471 0.87 -34.65 2.20
C LYS A 471 -0.37 -34.73 3.08
N SER A 472 -0.28 -35.43 4.21
CA SER A 472 -1.31 -35.42 5.26
C SER A 472 -0.68 -35.27 6.64
N VAL A 473 -1.39 -34.62 7.55
CA VAL A 473 -0.99 -34.44 8.95
C VAL A 473 -2.19 -34.69 9.86
N THR A 474 -2.01 -35.53 10.88
CA THR A 474 -3.03 -35.74 11.92
C THR A 474 -2.74 -34.82 13.09
N VAL A 475 -3.73 -33.98 13.44
CA VAL A 475 -3.61 -32.97 14.49
C VAL A 475 -4.58 -33.30 15.62
N SER A 476 -4.04 -33.41 16.83
CA SER A 476 -4.82 -33.66 18.05
C SER A 476 -5.77 -32.50 18.39
N PRO A 477 -6.81 -32.75 19.21
CA PRO A 477 -7.72 -31.70 19.67
C PRO A 477 -6.98 -30.53 20.31
N GLY A 478 -7.31 -29.30 19.92
CA GLY A 478 -6.73 -28.08 20.45
C GLY A 478 -5.25 -27.85 20.10
N LYS A 479 -4.66 -28.68 19.24
CA LYS A 479 -3.25 -28.58 18.83
C LYS A 479 -3.12 -28.02 17.42
N ALA A 480 -1.90 -27.60 17.10
CA ALA A 480 -1.51 -27.12 15.80
C ALA A 480 -0.31 -27.92 15.26
N ALA A 481 -0.06 -27.79 13.96
CA ALA A 481 1.09 -28.35 13.30
C ALA A 481 1.61 -27.38 12.22
N SER A 482 2.92 -27.17 12.20
CA SER A 482 3.62 -26.55 11.07
C SER A 482 3.85 -27.59 9.98
N VAL A 483 3.56 -27.23 8.73
CA VAL A 483 3.66 -28.08 7.54
C VAL A 483 4.61 -27.42 6.55
N PRO A 484 5.93 -27.65 6.64
CA PRO A 484 6.86 -27.12 5.65
C PRO A 484 6.71 -27.84 4.30
N PHE A 485 6.88 -27.09 3.22
CA PHE A 485 6.88 -27.60 1.85
C PHE A 485 8.23 -27.32 1.18
N GLY A 486 8.93 -28.37 0.78
CA GLY A 486 10.21 -28.27 0.07
C GLY A 486 10.04 -27.81 -1.39
N ALA A 487 11.13 -27.38 -2.01
CA ALA A 487 11.15 -26.94 -3.41
C ALA A 487 10.72 -28.04 -4.43
N MET A 488 10.83 -29.31 -4.06
CA MET A 488 10.43 -30.45 -4.89
C MET A 488 8.93 -30.75 -4.83
N GLU A 489 8.21 -30.22 -3.83
CA GLU A 489 6.76 -30.39 -3.69
C GLU A 489 6.04 -29.37 -4.59
N LYS A 490 5.80 -29.72 -5.85
CA LYS A 490 5.27 -28.79 -6.86
C LYS A 490 3.75 -28.73 -6.86
N GLY A 491 3.21 -27.60 -7.31
CA GLY A 491 1.78 -27.33 -7.48
C GLY A 491 1.57 -25.91 -7.98
N GLU A 492 0.66 -25.71 -8.94
CA GLU A 492 0.12 -24.37 -9.21
C GLU A 492 -0.81 -23.95 -8.09
N TRP A 493 -1.67 -24.88 -7.66
CA TRP A 493 -2.62 -24.68 -6.58
C TRP A 493 -2.49 -25.75 -5.50
N ILE A 494 -2.80 -25.38 -4.26
CA ILE A 494 -2.94 -26.27 -3.11
C ILE A 494 -4.32 -26.10 -2.48
N ARG A 495 -4.91 -27.17 -1.97
CA ARG A 495 -6.14 -27.14 -1.17
C ARG A 495 -6.06 -28.10 0.00
N VAL A 496 -6.88 -27.86 1.02
CA VAL A 496 -6.89 -28.67 2.25
C VAL A 496 -8.23 -29.38 2.41
N LYS A 497 -8.21 -30.60 2.94
CA LYS A 497 -9.39 -31.41 3.25
C LYS A 497 -9.24 -32.02 4.64
N ALA A 498 -10.26 -31.90 5.49
CA ALA A 498 -10.30 -32.58 6.79
C ALA A 498 -11.07 -33.90 6.68
N ASP A 499 -10.59 -34.98 7.29
CA ASP A 499 -11.27 -36.29 7.26
C ASP A 499 -12.55 -36.34 8.12
N LYS A 500 -12.73 -35.37 9.02
CA LYS A 500 -13.85 -35.27 9.97
C LYS A 500 -14.33 -33.83 10.09
N ASN A 501 -15.56 -33.68 10.54
CA ASN A 501 -16.09 -32.37 10.93
C ASN A 501 -15.25 -31.79 12.07
N THR A 502 -14.82 -30.55 11.92
CA THR A 502 -14.06 -29.84 12.94
C THR A 502 -14.16 -28.32 12.79
N MET A 503 -13.73 -27.60 13.81
CA MET A 503 -13.33 -26.20 13.68
C MET A 503 -11.85 -26.21 13.31
N ALA A 504 -11.46 -25.51 12.25
CA ALA A 504 -10.09 -25.49 11.78
C ALA A 504 -9.63 -24.10 11.34
N THR A 505 -8.32 -23.90 11.52
CA THR A 505 -7.54 -22.84 10.88
C THR A 505 -6.51 -23.49 9.98
N ALA A 506 -6.40 -23.03 8.73
CA ALA A 506 -5.41 -23.49 7.76
C ALA A 506 -4.84 -22.29 6.99
N THR A 507 -3.58 -21.97 7.28
CA THR A 507 -2.88 -20.79 6.74
C THR A 507 -1.66 -21.21 5.94
N PHE A 508 -1.23 -20.35 5.02
CA PHE A 508 -0.05 -20.50 4.21
C PHE A 508 0.77 -19.22 4.25
N SER A 509 2.07 -19.36 4.47
CA SER A 509 3.04 -18.27 4.48
C SER A 509 4.17 -18.61 3.53
N TYR A 510 4.45 -17.69 2.60
CA TYR A 510 5.44 -17.86 1.55
C TYR A 510 6.44 -16.72 1.58
N THR A 511 7.71 -17.06 1.34
CA THR A 511 8.81 -16.12 1.54
C THR A 511 9.71 -16.11 0.33
N SER A 512 9.97 -14.90 -0.16
CA SER A 512 11.01 -14.67 -1.15
C SER A 512 12.36 -14.54 -0.44
N SER A 513 13.41 -15.10 -1.04
CA SER A 513 14.77 -14.83 -0.58
C SER A 513 15.04 -13.32 -0.67
N ASP A 514 15.38 -12.71 0.46
CA ASP A 514 15.70 -11.28 0.50
C ASP A 514 17.18 -11.06 0.15
N ASN A 515 17.42 -10.79 -1.13
CA ASN A 515 18.77 -10.57 -1.66
C ASN A 515 19.19 -9.09 -1.60
N ARG A 516 18.41 -8.22 -0.95
CA ARG A 516 18.76 -6.80 -0.80
C ARG A 516 20.00 -6.67 0.06
N ALA A 517 20.81 -5.65 -0.23
CA ALA A 517 21.98 -5.33 0.57
C ALA A 517 21.58 -4.91 1.99
N MET A 518 22.50 -5.03 2.95
CA MET A 518 22.34 -4.40 4.28
C MET A 518 22.71 -2.91 4.24
N SER A 519 23.46 -2.48 3.23
CA SER A 519 23.89 -1.09 3.05
C SER A 519 22.90 -0.32 2.16
N PRO A 520 22.60 0.95 2.47
CA PRO A 520 21.78 1.81 1.63
C PRO A 520 22.35 1.98 0.22
N ALA A 521 21.45 2.11 -0.75
CA ALA A 521 21.81 2.47 -2.12
C ALA A 521 22.42 3.90 -2.21
N PRO A 522 23.24 4.20 -3.25
CA PRO A 522 23.89 5.51 -3.39
C PRO A 522 22.95 6.72 -3.45
N ILE A 523 21.67 6.52 -3.76
CA ILE A 523 20.66 7.60 -3.75
C ILE A 523 20.50 8.26 -2.38
N TYR A 524 20.94 7.60 -1.31
CA TYR A 524 20.92 8.11 0.07
C TYR A 524 22.19 8.84 0.50
N ASN A 525 23.20 8.93 -0.35
CA ASN A 525 24.43 9.66 -0.04
C ASN A 525 24.12 11.12 0.31
N GLY A 526 24.60 11.57 1.47
CA GLY A 526 24.27 12.87 2.03
C GLY A 526 23.23 12.85 3.16
N LEU A 527 22.49 11.74 3.36
CA LEU A 527 21.77 11.55 4.63
C LEU A 527 22.76 11.39 5.78
N THR A 528 22.51 12.09 6.88
CA THR A 528 23.39 12.08 8.05
C THR A 528 23.33 10.75 8.76
N SER A 529 24.48 10.13 9.02
CA SER A 529 24.51 8.90 9.82
C SER A 529 24.13 9.15 11.28
N VAL A 530 23.55 8.14 11.93
CA VAL A 530 23.11 8.20 13.33
C VAL A 530 24.24 8.45 14.33
N ASP A 531 25.49 8.13 13.97
CA ASP A 531 26.68 8.36 14.79
C ASP A 531 27.18 9.81 14.77
N LYS A 532 26.62 10.67 13.90
CA LYS A 532 26.98 12.08 13.79
C LYS A 532 26.18 12.95 14.75
N ASP A 533 26.89 13.86 15.40
CA ASP A 533 26.35 14.91 16.28
C ASP A 533 25.93 16.16 15.52
N LYS A 534 26.52 16.41 14.34
CA LYS A 534 26.15 17.48 13.40
C LYS A 534 25.15 16.98 12.35
N THR A 535 24.00 17.65 12.21
CA THR A 535 23.03 17.38 11.12
C THR A 535 22.20 18.61 10.76
N THR A 536 21.72 18.69 9.52
CA THR A 536 20.69 19.64 9.08
C THR A 536 19.34 18.94 9.02
N GLY A 537 18.45 19.30 9.94
CA GLY A 537 17.10 18.76 10.05
C GLY A 537 16.04 19.82 9.73
N GLY A 538 14.80 19.48 10.05
CA GLY A 538 13.68 20.40 9.99
C GLY A 538 12.34 19.70 9.96
N LEU A 539 11.31 20.41 10.40
CA LEU A 539 9.94 19.94 10.40
C LEU A 539 9.28 20.26 9.05
N LEU A 540 8.54 19.29 8.52
CA LEU A 540 7.96 19.33 7.18
C LEU A 540 6.44 19.50 7.22
N TYR A 541 5.91 20.44 6.43
CA TYR A 541 4.47 20.66 6.26
C TYR A 541 4.13 20.98 4.80
N GLY A 542 3.25 20.19 4.16
CA GLY A 542 2.65 20.58 2.88
C GLY A 542 1.63 21.68 3.12
N LEU A 543 1.83 22.88 2.57
CA LEU A 543 1.02 24.05 2.91
C LEU A 543 -0.37 24.00 2.28
N GLY A 544 -1.35 24.58 2.98
CA GLY A 544 -2.72 24.79 2.49
C GLY A 544 -2.89 26.08 1.68
N ASP A 545 -4.15 26.49 1.55
CA ASP A 545 -4.56 27.75 0.90
C ASP A 545 -4.08 27.90 -0.56
N ASP A 546 -4.05 26.79 -1.30
CA ASP A 546 -3.59 26.71 -2.69
C ASP A 546 -2.16 27.22 -2.92
N ARG A 547 -1.33 27.27 -1.87
CA ARG A 547 0.07 27.70 -1.96
C ARG A 547 0.93 26.69 -2.72
N ARG A 548 0.55 25.40 -2.70
CA ARG A 548 1.21 24.29 -3.42
C ARG A 548 2.73 24.18 -3.20
N VAL A 549 3.20 24.56 -2.02
CA VAL A 549 4.60 24.49 -1.59
C VAL A 549 4.76 23.63 -0.34
N LEU A 550 5.93 23.03 -0.17
CA LEU A 550 6.35 22.39 1.06
C LEU A 550 7.04 23.41 1.95
N GLY A 551 6.57 23.59 3.18
CA GLY A 551 7.21 24.37 4.22
C GLY A 551 8.19 23.51 4.99
N LEU A 552 9.39 24.04 5.18
CA LEU A 552 10.46 23.45 5.96
C LEU A 552 10.87 24.45 7.06
N LEU A 553 10.58 24.10 8.31
CA LEU A 553 11.16 24.81 9.45
C LEU A 553 12.52 24.17 9.76
N ALA A 554 13.56 24.69 9.11
CA ALA A 554 14.90 24.13 9.13
C ALA A 554 15.59 24.33 10.48
N ASN A 555 16.35 23.33 10.88
CA ASN A 555 17.19 23.39 12.08
C ASN A 555 18.55 22.76 11.80
N THR A 556 19.51 23.09 12.64
CA THR A 556 20.78 22.38 12.72
C THR A 556 20.96 21.85 14.13
N THR A 557 21.47 20.62 14.22
CA THR A 557 21.99 20.09 15.47
C THR A 557 23.50 20.12 15.40
N VAL A 558 24.14 20.63 16.46
CA VAL A 558 25.60 20.56 16.67
C VAL A 558 25.83 20.20 18.13
N ASP A 559 26.66 19.19 18.40
CA ASP A 559 26.94 18.70 19.77
C ASP A 559 25.66 18.39 20.57
N GLY A 560 24.65 17.83 19.91
CA GLY A 560 23.34 17.50 20.52
C GLY A 560 22.42 18.69 20.76
N LYS A 561 22.84 19.93 20.48
CA LYS A 561 22.02 21.14 20.62
C LYS A 561 21.34 21.50 19.31
N VAL A 562 20.00 21.53 19.31
CA VAL A 562 19.19 21.94 18.16
C VAL A 562 19.03 23.47 18.15
N SER A 563 19.20 24.08 16.98
CA SER A 563 18.92 25.50 16.74
C SER A 563 18.21 25.69 15.39
N GLU A 564 17.16 26.50 15.38
CA GLU A 564 16.43 26.84 14.15
C GLU A 564 17.29 27.73 13.24
N THR A 565 17.32 27.42 11.95
CA THR A 565 18.15 28.15 10.96
C THR A 565 17.33 29.05 10.02
N GLY A 566 16.02 28.80 9.93
CA GLY A 566 15.05 29.62 9.22
C GLY A 566 13.85 28.83 8.70
N TYR A 567 12.87 29.54 8.14
CA TYR A 567 11.74 28.96 7.42
C TYR A 567 12.00 29.03 5.90
N TYR A 568 11.72 27.93 5.21
CA TYR A 568 11.93 27.77 3.77
C TYR A 568 10.69 27.17 3.12
N GLU A 569 10.50 27.49 1.84
CA GLU A 569 9.45 26.91 1.00
C GLU A 569 10.07 26.26 -0.23
N MET A 570 9.56 25.09 -0.60
CA MET A 570 9.94 24.35 -1.79
C MET A 570 8.75 24.14 -2.72
N GLY A 571 8.89 24.53 -3.98
CA GLY A 571 7.90 24.34 -5.03
C GLY A 571 8.20 23.14 -5.95
N ASP A 572 7.58 23.14 -7.12
CA ASP A 572 7.76 22.14 -8.18
C ASP A 572 9.15 22.14 -8.83
N LYS A 573 9.86 23.26 -8.77
CA LYS A 573 11.27 23.36 -9.22
C LYS A 573 12.28 22.72 -8.27
N LEU A 574 11.83 22.23 -7.10
CA LEU A 574 12.69 21.66 -6.07
C LEU A 574 13.81 22.62 -5.63
N GLU A 575 13.45 23.88 -5.39
CA GLU A 575 14.33 24.92 -4.86
C GLU A 575 13.89 25.28 -3.43
N LEU A 576 14.81 25.30 -2.47
CA LEU A 576 14.52 25.72 -1.09
C LEU A 576 14.74 27.23 -0.92
N ILE A 577 13.65 27.99 -0.89
CA ILE A 577 13.67 29.46 -0.83
C ILE A 577 13.37 29.90 0.60
N ARG A 578 14.27 30.69 1.21
CA ARG A 578 14.07 31.28 2.54
C ARG A 578 12.91 32.27 2.54
N LYS A 579 12.11 32.27 3.61
CA LYS A 579 10.92 33.11 3.78
C LYS A 579 10.86 33.73 5.17
N ASP A 580 10.36 34.97 5.23
CA ASP A 580 10.07 35.68 6.47
C ASP A 580 8.56 35.61 6.76
N ASP A 581 8.11 34.45 7.26
CA ASP A 581 6.70 34.20 7.64
C ASP A 581 6.66 33.56 9.04
N ALA A 582 6.64 34.41 10.08
CA ALA A 582 6.62 33.96 11.46
C ALA A 582 5.36 33.15 11.79
N LYS A 583 4.22 33.45 11.16
CA LYS A 583 2.95 32.76 11.44
C LYS A 583 3.02 31.31 10.97
N THR A 584 3.50 31.07 9.75
CA THR A 584 3.67 29.70 9.26
C THR A 584 4.78 28.97 10.01
N ALA A 585 5.89 29.63 10.32
CA ALA A 585 6.95 29.05 11.14
C ALA A 585 6.43 28.60 12.53
N ASP A 586 5.66 29.45 13.22
CA ASP A 586 5.05 29.15 14.52
C ASP A 586 4.03 28.01 14.44
N PHE A 587 3.26 27.96 13.36
CA PHE A 587 2.33 26.87 13.09
C PHE A 587 3.08 25.54 12.93
N ILE A 588 4.12 25.50 12.09
CA ILE A 588 4.93 24.29 11.89
C ILE A 588 5.58 23.87 13.21
N ARG A 589 6.17 24.81 13.96
CA ARG A 589 6.85 24.53 15.23
C ARG A 589 5.93 23.88 16.26
N SER A 590 4.67 24.31 16.32
CA SER A 590 3.70 23.83 17.31
C SER A 590 2.96 22.57 16.85
N LYS A 591 2.47 22.54 15.61
CA LYS A 591 1.64 21.46 15.09
C LYS A 591 2.42 20.28 14.56
N PHE A 592 3.67 20.49 14.11
CA PHE A 592 4.51 19.43 13.56
C PHE A 592 5.64 19.05 14.51
N ALA A 593 5.59 19.45 15.78
CA ALA A 593 6.54 18.97 16.79
C ALA A 593 6.56 17.44 16.81
N ILE A 594 7.75 16.85 17.00
CA ILE A 594 7.90 15.41 17.14
C ILE A 594 7.48 15.03 18.56
N PRO A 595 6.54 14.08 18.73
CA PRO A 595 6.07 13.73 20.05
C PRO A 595 7.14 12.94 20.82
N GLN A 596 7.12 13.08 22.14
CA GLN A 596 7.95 12.31 23.06
C GLN A 596 7.11 11.25 23.76
N GLN A 597 7.75 10.18 24.24
CA GLN A 597 7.14 9.16 25.11
C GLN A 597 5.91 8.45 24.49
N VAL A 598 5.87 8.34 23.16
CA VAL A 598 4.82 7.60 22.44
C VAL A 598 5.09 6.09 22.33
N LEU A 599 6.30 5.67 22.68
CA LEU A 599 6.74 4.28 22.78
C LEU A 599 7.76 4.14 23.92
N SER A 600 8.05 2.91 24.32
CA SER A 600 9.05 2.60 25.35
C SER A 600 10.18 1.77 24.77
N ILE A 601 11.43 2.22 24.90
CA ILE A 601 12.61 1.45 24.46
C ILE A 601 13.22 0.74 25.67
N GLU A 602 12.84 -0.52 25.85
CA GLU A 602 13.29 -1.39 26.94
C GLU A 602 14.57 -2.14 26.53
N GLU A 603 15.24 -2.78 27.49
CA GLU A 603 16.50 -3.51 27.26
C GLU A 603 16.34 -4.66 26.23
N GLY A 604 15.15 -5.26 26.18
CA GLY A 604 14.84 -6.37 25.28
C GLY A 604 14.24 -5.97 23.94
N SER A 605 13.49 -4.86 23.86
CA SER A 605 12.66 -4.53 22.70
C SER A 605 12.06 -3.14 22.79
N VAL A 606 11.55 -2.63 21.67
CA VAL A 606 10.64 -1.49 21.66
C VAL A 606 9.24 -1.98 22.01
N LEU A 607 8.66 -1.47 23.08
CA LEU A 607 7.27 -1.72 23.46
C LEU A 607 6.37 -0.61 22.91
N VAL A 608 5.36 -1.02 22.16
CA VAL A 608 4.26 -0.19 21.70
C VAL A 608 2.99 -0.64 22.43
N VAL A 609 2.25 0.31 22.98
CA VAL A 609 0.89 0.09 23.49
C VAL A 609 -0.06 0.84 22.57
N ASP A 610 -0.85 0.10 21.80
CA ASP A 610 -1.75 0.70 20.82
C ASP A 610 -2.98 1.36 21.47
N ASP A 611 -3.85 1.94 20.65
CA ASP A 611 -5.01 2.70 21.13
C ASP A 611 -6.09 1.81 21.75
N LEU A 612 -6.07 0.50 21.44
CA LEU A 612 -6.89 -0.53 22.08
C LEU A 612 -6.24 -1.09 23.35
N GLY A 613 -5.04 -0.64 23.71
CA GLY A 613 -4.29 -1.12 24.88
C GLY A 613 -3.57 -2.45 24.66
N ARG A 614 -3.50 -2.95 23.41
CA ARG A 614 -2.72 -4.15 23.08
C ARG A 614 -1.24 -3.79 23.09
N ARG A 615 -0.42 -4.76 23.49
CA ARG A 615 1.01 -4.60 23.68
C ARG A 615 1.75 -5.34 22.58
N TRP A 616 2.65 -4.64 21.88
CA TRP A 616 3.40 -5.17 20.75
C TRP A 616 4.88 -4.86 20.95
N ARG A 617 5.74 -5.86 20.74
CA ARG A 617 7.19 -5.69 20.89
C ARG A 617 7.89 -5.79 19.55
N LEU A 618 8.67 -4.76 19.22
CA LEU A 618 9.46 -4.66 17.99
C LEU A 618 10.96 -4.81 18.28
N PRO A 619 11.76 -5.28 17.31
CA PRO A 619 13.19 -5.47 17.49
C PRO A 619 13.94 -4.16 17.73
N LEU A 620 15.02 -4.24 18.51
CA LEU A 620 15.99 -3.17 18.63
C LEU A 620 16.92 -3.17 17.41
N GLY A 621 17.37 -1.98 17.04
CA GLY A 621 18.46 -1.75 16.10
C GLY A 621 19.65 -1.11 16.83
N ASN A 622 20.27 -0.11 16.20
CA ASN A 622 21.42 0.60 16.78
C ASN A 622 21.01 1.36 18.06
N GLU A 623 21.75 1.16 19.16
CA GLU A 623 21.47 1.78 20.46
C GLU A 623 21.51 3.32 20.44
N GLN A 624 22.23 3.92 19.50
CA GLN A 624 22.30 5.39 19.35
C GLN A 624 20.93 6.02 19.09
N TYR A 625 19.99 5.26 18.50
CA TYR A 625 18.63 5.74 18.28
C TYR A 625 17.84 5.96 19.56
N LYS A 626 18.15 5.25 20.66
CA LYS A 626 17.37 5.29 21.89
C LYS A 626 17.24 6.71 22.45
N ASN A 627 18.38 7.35 22.71
CA ASN A 627 18.41 8.70 23.27
C ASN A 627 17.80 9.72 22.31
N LEU A 628 18.05 9.58 21.01
CA LEU A 628 17.48 10.47 19.99
C LEU A 628 15.95 10.38 19.91
N THR A 629 15.41 9.18 20.08
CA THR A 629 13.97 8.92 20.09
C THR A 629 13.33 9.46 21.36
N GLU A 630 13.92 9.19 22.53
CA GLU A 630 13.42 9.66 23.83
C GLU A 630 13.39 11.20 23.93
N GLN A 631 14.33 11.89 23.27
CA GLN A 631 14.38 13.35 23.18
C GLN A 631 13.40 13.94 22.14
N GLY A 632 12.69 13.12 21.36
CA GLY A 632 11.79 13.59 20.31
C GLY A 632 12.52 14.24 19.14
N VAL A 633 13.69 13.71 18.76
CA VAL A 633 14.50 14.24 17.65
C VAL A 633 14.21 13.49 16.34
N LEU A 634 13.57 12.33 16.40
CA LEU A 634 13.29 11.48 15.24
C LEU A 634 11.78 11.23 15.17
N ARG A 635 11.16 11.56 14.02
CA ARG A 635 9.74 11.28 13.78
C ARG A 635 9.48 9.77 13.88
N ILE A 636 8.44 9.39 14.63
CA ILE A 636 8.09 7.99 14.88
C ILE A 636 6.99 7.47 13.95
N CYS A 637 6.00 8.29 13.61
CA CYS A 637 4.88 7.86 12.81
C CYS A 637 4.33 9.04 12.02
N ARG A 638 4.02 8.82 10.73
CA ARG A 638 3.33 9.78 9.88
C ARG A 638 2.66 9.06 8.71
N GLU A 639 1.51 9.57 8.30
CA GLU A 639 0.90 9.21 7.02
C GLU A 639 1.70 9.84 5.87
N VAL A 640 2.18 8.99 4.95
CA VAL A 640 2.98 9.40 3.77
C VAL A 640 2.42 8.88 2.45
N ALA A 641 1.38 8.05 2.54
CA ALA A 641 0.48 7.69 1.48
C ALA A 641 -0.91 7.64 2.11
N THR A 642 -1.96 7.98 1.37
CA THR A 642 -3.32 8.06 1.93
C THR A 642 -3.69 6.78 2.70
N GLU A 643 -4.18 6.96 3.93
CA GLU A 643 -4.58 5.90 4.87
C GLU A 643 -3.48 4.88 5.25
N ARG A 644 -2.20 5.21 5.01
CA ARG A 644 -1.05 4.36 5.33
C ARG A 644 0.04 5.10 6.09
N ASP A 645 0.35 4.56 7.27
CA ASP A 645 1.43 5.09 8.08
C ASP A 645 2.76 4.46 7.75
N LEU A 646 3.77 5.32 7.67
CA LEU A 646 5.16 4.93 7.79
C LEU A 646 5.56 5.13 9.25
N PHE A 647 5.81 4.02 9.93
CA PHE A 647 6.32 3.99 11.29
C PHE A 647 7.84 3.81 11.27
N SER A 648 8.57 4.56 12.11
CA SER A 648 10.02 4.50 12.20
C SER A 648 10.44 4.37 13.66
N CYS A 649 11.23 3.33 13.97
CA CYS A 649 11.86 3.23 15.28
C CYS A 649 13.16 2.44 15.18
N MET A 650 14.14 2.79 16.02
CA MET A 650 15.41 2.07 16.14
C MET A 650 16.13 1.82 14.80
N GLY A 651 15.97 2.72 13.83
CA GLY A 651 16.60 2.60 12.51
C GLY A 651 15.90 1.65 11.55
N THR A 652 14.63 1.33 11.77
CA THR A 652 13.82 0.54 10.84
C THR A 652 12.54 1.28 10.49
N PHE A 653 12.23 1.34 9.19
CA PHE A 653 10.92 1.75 8.70
C PHE A 653 9.99 0.55 8.60
N TYR A 654 8.74 0.77 8.97
CA TYR A 654 7.66 -0.21 8.95
C TYR A 654 6.46 0.36 8.21
N GLU A 655 5.82 -0.46 7.38
CA GLU A 655 4.46 -0.19 6.94
C GLU A 655 3.51 -0.54 8.09
N LEU A 656 2.69 0.44 8.47
CA LEU A 656 1.73 0.33 9.54
C LEU A 656 0.31 0.56 8.97
N PRO A 657 -0.51 -0.50 8.87
CA PRO A 657 -1.92 -0.38 8.51
C PRO A 657 -2.69 0.57 9.43
N ALA A 658 -3.78 1.15 8.93
CA ALA A 658 -4.71 1.92 9.74
C ALA A 658 -5.39 1.03 10.82
N GLU A 659 -5.91 1.65 11.88
CA GLU A 659 -6.48 0.92 13.04
C GLU A 659 -7.70 0.06 12.67
N ASN A 660 -8.49 0.49 11.69
CA ASN A 660 -9.61 -0.26 11.09
C ASN A 660 -9.16 -1.47 10.25
N ALA A 661 -7.88 -1.53 9.87
CA ALA A 661 -7.21 -2.66 9.22
C ALA A 661 -6.28 -3.39 10.22
N ASP A 662 -6.65 -3.36 11.51
CA ASP A 662 -6.03 -4.02 12.66
C ASP A 662 -4.66 -3.47 13.12
N GLY A 663 -4.17 -2.42 12.46
CA GLY A 663 -3.05 -1.61 12.93
C GLY A 663 -1.78 -2.41 13.20
N TYR A 664 -1.26 -2.29 14.43
CA TYR A 664 0.00 -2.91 14.83
C TYR A 664 0.01 -4.43 14.71
N ALA A 665 -1.14 -5.12 14.81
CA ALA A 665 -1.20 -6.57 14.61
C ALA A 665 -0.70 -7.01 13.22
N LYS A 666 -0.72 -6.11 12.25
CA LYS A 666 -0.39 -6.32 10.84
C LYS A 666 0.86 -5.57 10.36
N ILE A 667 1.56 -4.88 11.27
CA ILE A 667 2.79 -4.15 10.97
C ILE A 667 3.81 -5.04 10.24
N ARG A 668 4.53 -4.48 9.26
CA ARG A 668 5.63 -5.17 8.57
C ARG A 668 6.87 -4.28 8.43
N PRO A 669 8.08 -4.80 8.65
CA PRO A 669 9.30 -4.04 8.40
C PRO A 669 9.52 -3.90 6.88
N VAL A 670 9.97 -2.72 6.46
CA VAL A 670 10.30 -2.38 5.07
C VAL A 670 11.81 -2.44 4.87
N SER A 671 12.53 -1.66 5.67
CA SER A 671 13.99 -1.53 5.58
C SER A 671 14.62 -1.03 6.88
N SER A 672 15.86 -1.45 7.11
CA SER A 672 16.70 -0.96 8.21
C SER A 672 17.82 -0.08 7.68
N HIS A 673 18.21 0.95 8.43
CA HIS A 673 19.18 1.95 8.04
C HIS A 673 19.90 2.56 9.26
N ASN A 674 21.01 3.28 9.00
CA ASN A 674 21.85 3.94 10.01
C ASN A 674 21.85 5.47 9.84
N PHE A 675 20.69 6.05 9.55
CA PHE A 675 20.53 7.49 9.28
C PHE A 675 19.71 8.19 10.36
N ARG A 676 20.11 9.41 10.69
CA ARG A 676 19.46 10.31 11.64
C ARG A 676 18.32 11.08 10.97
N ILE A 677 17.29 10.37 10.52
CA ILE A 677 16.12 10.96 9.87
C ILE A 677 15.31 11.76 10.89
N ASN A 678 15.34 13.09 10.78
CA ASN A 678 14.70 13.98 11.74
C ASN A 678 13.18 14.01 11.55
N ASP A 679 12.73 14.31 10.34
CA ASP A 679 11.31 14.27 9.95
C ASP A 679 11.17 13.68 8.54
N TYR A 680 9.97 13.25 8.21
CA TYR A 680 9.61 12.79 6.87
C TYR A 680 8.19 13.20 6.53
N ALA A 681 7.87 13.36 5.24
CA ALA A 681 6.54 13.75 4.77
C ALA A 681 6.29 13.30 3.32
N SER A 682 5.04 13.32 2.90
CA SER A 682 4.65 13.26 1.49
C SER A 682 4.42 14.66 0.93
N TYR A 683 4.87 14.91 -0.30
CA TYR A 683 4.60 16.16 -1.04
C TYR A 683 4.77 15.92 -2.55
N ARG A 684 3.75 16.29 -3.34
CA ARG A 684 3.72 16.13 -4.80
C ARG A 684 4.00 14.70 -5.26
N GLY A 685 3.53 13.72 -4.49
CA GLY A 685 3.77 12.29 -4.71
C GLY A 685 5.19 11.80 -4.42
N MET A 686 6.03 12.63 -3.78
CA MET A 686 7.36 12.25 -3.33
C MET A 686 7.37 11.95 -1.83
N LEU A 687 8.33 11.12 -1.39
CA LEU A 687 8.76 11.01 0.00
C LEU A 687 9.93 11.98 0.26
N LEU A 688 9.82 12.73 1.34
CA LEU A 688 10.78 13.75 1.77
C LEU A 688 11.40 13.31 3.09
N LEU A 689 12.72 13.41 3.25
CA LEU A 689 13.43 13.09 4.49
C LEU A 689 14.35 14.26 4.91
N THR A 690 14.28 14.70 6.16
CA THR A 690 15.24 15.64 6.76
C THR A 690 16.25 14.90 7.64
N GLY A 691 17.39 15.53 7.93
CA GLY A 691 18.55 14.86 8.54
C GLY A 691 19.65 14.64 7.51
N VAL A 692 20.10 15.72 6.90
CA VAL A 692 21.05 15.75 5.78
C VAL A 692 22.36 16.40 6.24
N THR A 693 23.48 15.92 5.70
CA THR A 693 24.79 16.57 5.73
C THR A 693 25.01 17.23 4.36
N PRO A 694 24.69 18.52 4.18
CA PRO A 694 24.61 19.15 2.86
C PRO A 694 25.91 19.03 2.04
N GLU A 695 27.05 19.09 2.72
CA GLU A 695 28.36 19.01 2.09
C GLU A 695 28.64 17.64 1.43
N GLU A 696 28.09 16.56 2.00
CA GLU A 696 28.20 15.19 1.50
C GLU A 696 27.17 14.89 0.39
N GLY A 697 26.05 15.61 0.38
CA GLY A 697 24.95 15.44 -0.57
C GLY A 697 24.97 16.36 -1.79
N LYS A 698 25.93 17.28 -1.90
CA LYS A 698 25.92 18.36 -2.91
C LYS A 698 25.77 17.86 -4.36
N ASP A 699 26.37 16.72 -4.69
CA ASP A 699 26.36 16.13 -6.04
C ASP A 699 25.24 15.10 -6.24
N ASN A 700 24.49 14.78 -5.18
CA ASN A 700 23.37 13.85 -5.25
C ASN A 700 22.11 14.58 -5.75
N PRO A 701 21.47 14.13 -6.86
CA PRO A 701 20.23 14.75 -7.35
C PRO A 701 19.07 14.63 -6.37
N HIS A 702 19.10 13.66 -5.44
CA HIS A 702 18.08 13.51 -4.40
C HIS A 702 18.23 14.51 -3.26
N ILE A 703 19.34 15.26 -3.17
CA ILE A 703 19.55 16.25 -2.10
C ILE A 703 19.33 17.65 -2.64
N VAL A 704 18.28 18.29 -2.14
CA VAL A 704 17.97 19.71 -2.39
C VAL A 704 18.54 20.53 -1.24
N ILE A 705 19.32 21.57 -1.57
CA ILE A 705 20.01 22.44 -0.60
C ILE A 705 19.60 23.88 -0.90
N SER A 706 19.32 24.69 0.13
CA SER A 706 19.05 26.12 -0.04
C SER A 706 20.30 26.89 -0.49
N ASP A 707 20.11 28.02 -1.18
CA ASP A 707 21.20 28.90 -1.64
C ASP A 707 22.13 29.38 -0.50
N ASP A 708 21.59 29.54 0.71
CA ASP A 708 22.35 29.95 1.89
C ASP A 708 23.00 28.77 2.64
N GLY A 709 22.79 27.54 2.16
CA GLY A 709 23.34 26.30 2.73
C GLY A 709 22.76 25.91 4.10
N LYS A 710 21.70 26.58 4.56
CA LYS A 710 21.14 26.42 5.92
C LYS A 710 19.93 25.50 6.02
N ALA A 711 19.44 25.01 4.88
CA ALA A 711 18.37 24.03 4.80
C ALA A 711 18.69 22.99 3.73
N ALA A 712 18.34 21.73 4.00
CA ALA A 712 18.46 20.67 3.03
C ALA A 712 17.42 19.57 3.28
N VAL A 713 17.00 18.89 2.21
CA VAL A 713 16.05 17.78 2.25
C VAL A 713 16.44 16.73 1.22
N TRP A 714 16.25 15.46 1.56
CA TRP A 714 16.30 14.36 0.60
C TRP A 714 14.91 14.17 -0.02
N VAL A 715 14.85 13.94 -1.33
CA VAL A 715 13.61 13.74 -2.10
C VAL A 715 13.67 12.45 -2.92
N GLY A 716 12.57 11.69 -2.95
CA GLY A 716 12.46 10.44 -3.71
C GLY A 716 11.03 9.94 -3.73
N VAL A 717 10.82 8.64 -4.00
CA VAL A 717 9.50 7.99 -3.90
C VAL A 717 9.48 7.04 -2.69
N ILE A 718 8.32 6.80 -2.09
CA ILE A 718 8.22 5.90 -0.92
C ILE A 718 8.77 4.49 -1.21
N ASP A 719 8.61 3.99 -2.43
CA ASP A 719 9.17 2.71 -2.86
C ASP A 719 10.70 2.70 -3.00
N ASP A 720 11.38 3.85 -2.95
CA ASP A 720 12.84 3.86 -2.83
C ASP A 720 13.28 3.21 -1.51
N LEU A 721 12.45 3.26 -0.44
CA LEU A 721 12.75 2.71 0.89
C LEU A 721 13.15 1.23 0.85
N TRP A 722 12.71 0.47 -0.17
CA TRP A 722 13.15 -0.91 -0.35
C TRP A 722 14.67 -1.02 -0.53
N SER A 723 15.33 0.01 -1.07
CA SER A 723 16.77 0.09 -1.33
C SER A 723 17.61 0.67 -0.19
N LEU A 724 17.01 1.03 0.95
CA LEU A 724 17.75 1.46 2.16
C LEU A 724 18.52 0.31 2.81
N GLY A 725 18.01 -0.90 2.69
CA GLY A 725 18.60 -2.10 3.26
C GLY A 725 17.54 -3.11 3.67
N LYS A 726 17.89 -4.40 3.70
CA LYS A 726 16.98 -5.41 4.24
C LYS A 726 16.77 -5.22 5.75
N PRO A 727 15.59 -5.59 6.30
CA PRO A 727 15.33 -5.55 7.73
C PRO A 727 16.31 -6.38 8.54
N VAL A 728 16.88 -5.78 9.58
CA VAL A 728 17.73 -6.44 10.59
C VAL A 728 17.34 -5.95 11.98
N GLY A 729 17.77 -6.66 13.02
CA GLY A 729 17.48 -6.28 14.39
C GLY A 729 17.76 -7.39 15.38
N GLN A 730 17.54 -7.09 16.65
CA GLN A 730 17.75 -8.04 17.74
C GLN A 730 16.85 -7.72 18.92
N GLY A 731 16.66 -8.70 19.80
CA GLY A 731 15.89 -8.51 21.01
C GLY A 731 14.88 -9.60 21.26
N GLY A 732 13.99 -9.38 22.21
CA GLY A 732 12.88 -10.28 22.46
C GLY A 732 11.98 -9.76 23.56
N PRO A 733 10.94 -10.54 23.90
CA PRO A 733 9.96 -10.11 24.88
C PRO A 733 10.44 -10.28 26.33
N TRP A 734 11.50 -11.06 26.54
CA TRP A 734 12.14 -11.22 27.85
C TRP A 734 13.65 -10.96 27.75
N LYS A 735 14.12 -10.02 28.56
CA LYS A 735 15.54 -9.79 28.82
C LYS A 735 15.68 -9.69 30.33
N ASP A 736 16.24 -10.74 30.94
CA ASP A 736 16.39 -10.83 32.40
C ASP A 736 15.08 -10.48 33.13
N THR A 737 13.96 -11.01 32.64
CA THR A 737 12.61 -10.65 33.08
C THR A 737 12.10 -11.67 34.10
N ASN A 738 11.45 -11.21 35.17
CA ASN A 738 10.73 -12.10 36.10
C ASN A 738 9.47 -12.61 35.40
N VAL A 739 9.45 -13.90 35.07
CA VAL A 739 8.33 -14.56 34.39
C VAL A 739 7.57 -15.46 35.37
N GLN A 740 6.26 -15.56 35.14
CA GLN A 740 5.38 -16.46 35.89
C GLN A 740 5.07 -17.69 35.05
N ALA A 741 5.02 -18.85 35.71
CA ALA A 741 4.66 -20.12 35.11
C ALA A 741 3.28 -20.03 34.43
N GLY A 742 3.20 -20.49 33.19
CA GLY A 742 1.96 -20.53 32.41
C GLY A 742 1.50 -19.17 31.86
N VAL A 743 2.20 -18.07 32.12
CA VAL A 743 1.87 -16.75 31.59
C VAL A 743 2.68 -16.47 30.33
N ALA A 744 2.00 -16.19 29.23
CA ALA A 744 2.64 -15.85 27.97
C ALA A 744 3.26 -14.44 27.99
N SER A 745 4.39 -14.29 27.31
CA SER A 745 5.00 -12.99 27.05
C SER A 745 4.12 -12.11 26.16
N ASP A 746 4.42 -10.81 26.11
CA ASP A 746 3.91 -9.95 25.02
C ASP A 746 4.35 -10.52 23.65
N PRO A 747 3.55 -10.35 22.58
CA PRO A 747 3.94 -10.68 21.21
C PRO A 747 5.19 -9.92 20.76
N TYR A 748 6.12 -10.62 20.13
CA TYR A 748 7.33 -10.06 19.52
C TYR A 748 7.34 -10.32 18.00
N LEU A 749 7.64 -9.29 17.22
CA LEU A 749 7.59 -9.35 15.76
C LEU A 749 8.70 -10.24 15.22
N ILE A 750 8.32 -11.29 14.48
CA ILE A 750 9.26 -12.26 13.87
C ILE A 750 9.16 -12.33 12.34
N ALA A 751 8.10 -11.74 11.78
CA ALA A 751 7.79 -11.68 10.36
C ALA A 751 8.82 -10.91 9.53
N PHE A 752 8.97 -11.27 8.24
CA PHE A 752 9.72 -10.52 7.22
C PHE A 752 11.23 -10.33 7.46
N TYR A 753 11.80 -10.93 8.51
CA TYR A 753 13.24 -11.15 8.64
C TYR A 753 13.60 -12.48 7.98
N ASP A 754 14.77 -12.59 7.35
CA ASP A 754 15.21 -13.82 6.69
C ASP A 754 15.86 -14.79 7.70
N LYS A 755 17.05 -14.44 8.22
CA LYS A 755 17.83 -15.29 9.13
C LYS A 755 17.44 -15.03 10.57
N LYS A 756 16.98 -16.07 11.28
CA LYS A 756 16.45 -15.95 12.64
C LYS A 756 17.16 -16.93 13.57
N GLU A 757 17.91 -16.43 14.54
CA GLU A 757 18.48 -17.24 15.62
C GLU A 757 17.70 -16.97 16.90
N LEU A 758 17.16 -18.02 17.53
CA LEU A 758 16.54 -17.97 18.85
C LEU A 758 17.54 -18.39 19.92
N SER A 759 17.57 -17.67 21.03
CA SER A 759 18.27 -18.09 22.24
C SER A 759 17.44 -17.93 23.50
N LEU A 760 17.55 -18.90 24.40
CA LEU A 760 16.78 -19.00 25.63
C LEU A 760 17.70 -19.29 26.83
N SER A 761 17.47 -18.62 27.96
CA SER A 761 18.20 -18.86 29.21
C SER A 761 17.37 -18.47 30.44
N HIS A 762 17.69 -19.01 31.61
CA HIS A 762 17.01 -18.69 32.88
C HIS A 762 17.96 -18.72 34.10
N GLN A 763 17.45 -18.27 35.25
CA GLN A 763 18.18 -18.27 36.54
C GLN A 763 17.68 -19.32 37.56
N SER A 764 16.71 -20.16 37.19
CA SER A 764 16.28 -21.33 38.01
C SER A 764 17.43 -22.32 38.26
N ASP A 765 17.41 -22.97 39.43
CA ASP A 765 18.28 -24.09 39.81
C ASP A 765 17.81 -25.45 39.27
N LYS A 766 16.65 -25.47 38.60
CA LYS A 766 16.05 -26.63 37.93
C LYS A 766 15.93 -26.39 36.43
N ASN A 767 15.76 -27.48 35.68
CA ASN A 767 15.39 -27.39 34.28
C ASN A 767 14.07 -26.63 34.13
N VAL A 768 14.01 -25.73 33.15
CA VAL A 768 12.80 -24.97 32.81
C VAL A 768 12.39 -25.33 31.39
N VAL A 769 11.11 -25.62 31.18
CA VAL A 769 10.55 -25.79 29.85
C VAL A 769 10.00 -24.46 29.38
N ILE A 770 10.53 -23.97 28.25
CA ILE A 770 10.03 -22.76 27.59
C ILE A 770 9.32 -23.20 26.31
N THR A 771 8.02 -22.94 26.24
CA THR A 771 7.18 -23.16 25.06
C THR A 771 7.19 -21.92 24.18
N VAL A 772 7.42 -22.12 22.89
CA VAL A 772 7.33 -21.12 21.83
C VAL A 772 5.97 -21.25 21.17
N GLU A 773 5.21 -20.16 21.21
CA GLU A 773 3.91 -20.03 20.54
C GLU A 773 4.02 -18.98 19.45
N VAL A 774 3.32 -19.19 18.33
CA VAL A 774 3.36 -18.29 17.18
C VAL A 774 1.96 -17.92 16.72
N ASP A 775 1.82 -16.75 16.14
CA ASP A 775 0.62 -16.32 15.42
C ASP A 775 1.01 -16.13 13.95
N PRO A 776 0.64 -17.06 13.06
CA PRO A 776 1.05 -16.99 11.66
C PRO A 776 0.45 -15.83 10.88
N THR A 777 -0.70 -15.28 11.29
CA THR A 777 -1.43 -14.26 10.50
C THR A 777 -1.56 -12.92 11.23
N GLY A 778 -1.33 -12.88 12.54
CA GLY A 778 -1.61 -11.71 13.37
C GLY A 778 -3.06 -11.59 13.82
N ASN A 779 -3.90 -12.61 13.60
CA ASN A 779 -5.31 -12.59 14.01
C ASN A 779 -5.54 -12.96 15.48
N GLY A 780 -4.47 -13.25 16.24
CA GLY A 780 -4.55 -13.76 17.61
C GLY A 780 -4.71 -15.28 17.71
N ASP A 781 -4.52 -16.02 16.61
CA ASP A 781 -4.69 -17.47 16.52
C ASP A 781 -3.42 -18.22 16.94
N TRP A 782 -3.02 -18.06 18.20
CA TRP A 782 -1.77 -18.63 18.73
C TRP A 782 -1.70 -20.17 18.59
N MET A 783 -0.54 -20.64 18.13
CA MET A 783 -0.21 -22.03 17.83
C MET A 783 1.08 -22.45 18.53
N ASP A 784 1.06 -23.60 19.21
CA ASP A 784 2.28 -24.22 19.75
C ASP A 784 3.24 -24.55 18.60
N TYR A 785 4.47 -24.04 18.63
CA TYR A 785 5.52 -24.41 17.68
C TYR A 785 6.43 -25.50 18.25
N ALA A 786 7.03 -25.23 19.41
CA ALA A 786 8.00 -26.11 20.05
C ALA A 786 8.11 -25.84 21.55
N SER A 787 8.58 -26.82 22.32
CA SER A 787 8.93 -26.67 23.73
C SER A 787 10.38 -27.12 23.93
N TYR A 788 11.17 -26.26 24.57
CA TYR A 788 12.60 -26.50 24.81
C TYR A 788 12.87 -26.62 26.29
N THR A 789 13.55 -27.69 26.71
CA THR A 789 14.06 -27.82 28.07
C THR A 789 15.44 -27.15 28.14
N VAL A 790 15.51 -26.06 28.91
CA VAL A 790 16.76 -25.34 29.20
C VAL A 790 17.25 -25.79 30.59
N LYS A 791 18.54 -26.09 30.72
CA LYS A 791 19.13 -26.51 31.99
C LYS A 791 19.66 -25.31 32.78
N PRO A 792 19.79 -25.41 34.12
CA PRO A 792 20.41 -24.38 34.96
C PRO A 792 21.78 -23.94 34.43
N GLY A 793 21.96 -22.63 34.28
CA GLY A 793 23.21 -22.03 33.83
C GLY A 793 23.55 -22.25 32.34
N GLU A 794 22.73 -22.96 31.58
CA GLU A 794 22.92 -23.16 30.14
C GLU A 794 22.15 -22.12 29.32
N LYS A 795 22.67 -21.83 28.11
CA LYS A 795 22.00 -21.04 27.07
C LYS A 795 21.64 -21.99 25.93
N PHE A 796 20.34 -22.14 25.65
CA PHE A 796 19.87 -22.82 24.45
C PHE A 796 19.96 -21.87 23.26
N VAL A 797 20.40 -22.37 22.10
CA VAL A 797 20.49 -21.61 20.85
C VAL A 797 19.99 -22.48 19.71
N GLN A 798 19.13 -21.93 18.86
CA GLN A 798 18.62 -22.59 17.67
C GLN A 798 18.49 -21.62 16.50
N GLN A 799 19.00 -22.04 15.35
CA GLN A 799 18.66 -21.43 14.07
C GLN A 799 17.28 -21.92 13.64
N LEU A 800 16.34 -20.98 13.44
CA LEU A 800 15.02 -21.34 12.92
C LEU A 800 15.14 -21.70 11.43
N PRO A 801 14.46 -22.76 10.96
CA PRO A 801 14.52 -23.15 9.55
C PRO A 801 14.10 -22.01 8.62
N GLU A 802 14.66 -21.91 7.42
CA GLU A 802 14.26 -20.90 6.42
C GLU A 802 12.77 -20.97 6.05
N SER A 803 12.21 -22.19 6.11
CA SER A 803 10.79 -22.43 5.89
C SER A 803 9.90 -21.99 7.07
N PHE A 804 10.44 -21.70 8.25
CA PHE A 804 9.65 -21.23 9.38
C PHE A 804 9.16 -19.80 9.12
N GLN A 805 7.84 -19.62 9.10
CA GLN A 805 7.19 -18.34 8.90
C GLN A 805 6.05 -18.18 9.89
N ALA A 806 6.02 -17.02 10.54
CA ALA A 806 4.92 -16.56 11.38
C ALA A 806 5.00 -15.04 11.49
N ARG A 807 3.89 -14.40 11.89
CA ARG A 807 3.87 -12.96 12.08
C ARG A 807 4.43 -12.55 13.44
N TRP A 808 3.90 -13.18 14.49
CA TRP A 808 4.30 -12.94 15.88
C TRP A 808 4.80 -14.21 16.56
N VAL A 809 5.69 -14.04 17.53
CA VAL A 809 6.12 -15.09 18.46
C VAL A 809 5.92 -14.62 19.90
N ARG A 810 5.61 -15.55 20.81
CA ARG A 810 5.61 -15.34 22.25
C ARG A 810 6.11 -16.58 22.98
N PHE A 811 6.44 -16.44 24.25
CA PHE A 811 7.05 -17.48 25.05
C PHE A 811 6.27 -17.73 26.34
N VAL A 812 6.22 -18.99 26.79
CA VAL A 812 5.60 -19.41 28.04
C VAL A 812 6.59 -20.25 28.82
N SER A 813 6.87 -19.88 30.07
CA SER A 813 7.70 -20.68 30.98
C SER A 813 6.80 -21.63 31.77
N ASP A 814 7.25 -22.85 32.06
CA ASP A 814 6.58 -23.75 33.01
C ASP A 814 6.93 -23.46 34.48
N THR A 815 7.89 -22.57 34.71
CA THR A 815 8.48 -22.29 36.02
C THR A 815 8.59 -20.79 36.26
N ASP A 816 8.25 -20.35 37.47
CA ASP A 816 8.54 -18.98 37.94
C ASP A 816 10.06 -18.79 38.00
N THR A 817 10.60 -17.87 37.22
CA THR A 817 12.04 -17.63 37.18
C THR A 817 12.38 -16.28 36.58
N LYS A 818 13.66 -15.92 36.56
CA LYS A 818 14.17 -14.82 35.76
C LYS A 818 14.69 -15.39 34.44
N ALA A 819 14.08 -15.01 33.32
CA ALA A 819 14.34 -15.60 32.00
C ALA A 819 14.69 -14.57 30.93
N THR A 820 15.37 -15.04 29.89
CA THR A 820 15.65 -14.31 28.66
C THR A 820 15.21 -15.16 27.47
N ALA A 821 14.46 -14.54 26.56
CA ALA A 821 14.12 -15.09 25.25
C ALA A 821 14.50 -14.03 24.22
N TRP A 822 15.51 -14.34 23.41
CA TRP A 822 16.19 -13.37 22.55
C TRP A 822 16.33 -13.90 21.13
N LEU A 823 16.00 -13.07 20.15
CA LEU A 823 16.17 -13.34 18.73
C LEU A 823 17.19 -12.39 18.10
N GLU A 824 17.97 -12.92 17.17
CA GLU A 824 18.81 -12.15 16.26
C GLU A 824 18.32 -12.28 14.82
N TYR A 825 18.23 -11.15 14.12
CA TYR A 825 17.86 -11.02 12.71
C TYR A 825 19.03 -10.42 11.92
N LYS A 826 19.47 -11.11 10.86
CA LYS A 826 20.73 -10.79 10.12
C LYS A 826 20.53 -10.65 8.64
#